data_AF-A0A8C9F7U1-F1
#
_entry.id   AF-A0A8C9F7U1-F1
#
_cell.length_a   1.000
_cell.length_b   1.000
_cell.length_c   1.000
_cell.angle_alpha   90.00
_cell.angle_beta   90.00
_cell.angle_gamma   90.00
#
_symmetry.space_group_name_H-M   'P 1'
#
loop_
_entity.id
_entity.type
_entity.pdbx_description
1 polymer ?
#
loop_
_entity_poly.entity_id
_entity_poly.type
_entity_poly.pdbx_seq_one_letter_code
_entity_poly.pdbx_strand_id
1 'polypeptide(L)'
;GGTPGWGQPGLECRSSSSGGARARRLREVRFGRDLVGTQRWRAALPGRRFGKARMAVSMDDDVPLILTLDDSGSSTSAPLDSLDREELPNENGGSYDIINDASSPAAGDCCAQQSSAQHNWEMNYQEAAIYLQVSPDVHATLELFALMVVVFELSMKMRWLGFHTFIRHKRTMVKTCVLFVQFIEATVVLVRQTSHVRITRALRCIFLVDCRYCGAVRRNLRQIFQSLPPFIDILLLLLFFMVIFAILGELYLWKYHLNTSTCLGYSFPDVMMPSYARNPWSCVFFIVYLSIELYFIMNLLLAVVFDTFNDIEKRKFKSLLLHKRTAIQHAYRLLITKQRPSGISFRHFEGLLRFYKPRMCTRERYLTFKALNQSNTPLLSLKDFYNFYEVVGLKWKAKRNREHWFDDLPRTAFLIFKGINILVNSRVFQYTMYTVVAVNGIWILVETFMLQGGNFFSRNVPWSYIVFLTIYGVELLLKTTGLGPIEYLSSGWNLFDFSVTLFAFLGLMALAFNMEPFYFIVVLRPLQLLRLFKLKKRYRNVLDTMFELFPRMASLGLTLLIFYYCFAIVGMEFFAGVVYPNCCNTSTVADSYRWVNHTVGNKTVVEEGYYYLNNFDNILNSFVTLFELTVVNDWYIIMEGVTSETTHWSRLYFMIFYIVTMVVMTIIVAFILEAFVFRMNYTRKNQDSEEDNGIVLEKEISKEEVIGIMELYKRSSAATETSQLQKIVLQMDKHGQVSTLFLGRRSRTKSDLSMKMYEEEIQVCGCELEIPASPCH
;
A
#
# COMPACT_ATOMS: atom_id res chain seq x y z
N GLY A 1 32.38 -52.78 -15.91
CA GLY A 1 33.82 -52.77 -15.64
C GLY A 1 34.19 -51.48 -14.94
N GLY A 2 34.94 -51.60 -13.83
CA GLY A 2 35.88 -50.59 -13.30
C GLY A 2 35.35 -49.35 -12.57
N THR A 3 35.07 -49.49 -11.27
CA THR A 3 35.30 -48.49 -10.20
C THR A 3 36.82 -48.32 -9.93
N PRO A 4 37.32 -47.52 -8.95
CA PRO A 4 36.87 -46.29 -8.24
C PRO A 4 38.01 -45.23 -8.06
N GLY A 5 37.79 -44.14 -7.29
CA GLY A 5 38.82 -43.65 -6.35
C GLY A 5 39.07 -42.13 -6.17
N TRP A 6 38.41 -41.55 -5.17
CA TRP A 6 38.93 -40.69 -4.07
C TRP A 6 40.20 -39.82 -4.22
N GLY A 7 40.13 -38.56 -3.70
CA GLY A 7 41.26 -37.94 -2.99
C GLY A 7 41.44 -36.41 -3.11
N GLN A 8 41.01 -35.65 -2.10
CA GLN A 8 41.54 -34.33 -1.72
C GLN A 8 43.02 -34.45 -1.28
N PRO A 9 43.87 -33.39 -1.33
CA PRO A 9 43.96 -32.47 -0.18
C PRO A 9 44.46 -31.02 -0.46
N GLY A 10 44.27 -30.15 0.54
CA GLY A 10 45.37 -29.32 1.04
C GLY A 10 45.42 -27.85 0.61
N LEU A 11 44.88 -26.98 1.46
CA LEU A 11 45.34 -25.60 1.62
C LEU A 11 46.77 -25.60 2.21
N GLU A 12 47.66 -24.78 1.65
CA GLU A 12 48.89 -24.37 2.33
C GLU A 12 49.14 -22.87 2.11
N CYS A 13 49.14 -22.11 3.21
CA CYS A 13 49.52 -20.71 3.27
C CYS A 13 51.04 -20.57 3.06
N ARG A 14 51.46 -19.65 2.18
CA ARG A 14 52.81 -19.06 2.25
C ARG A 14 52.75 -17.55 2.13
N SER A 15 53.27 -16.92 3.18
CA SER A 15 53.74 -15.54 3.25
C SER A 15 54.91 -15.29 2.29
N SER A 16 54.90 -14.16 1.59
CA SER A 16 56.14 -13.52 1.14
C SER A 16 55.98 -12.01 1.04
N SER A 17 56.86 -11.35 1.78
CA SER A 17 57.17 -9.93 1.83
C SER A 17 57.69 -9.33 0.51
N SER A 18 57.60 -7.99 0.45
CA SER A 18 58.65 -7.04 0.03
C SER A 18 58.41 -6.20 -1.24
N GLY A 19 58.83 -4.92 -1.12
CA GLY A 19 58.95 -3.91 -2.18
C GLY A 19 57.85 -2.83 -2.09
N GLY A 20 58.09 -1.56 -1.79
CA GLY A 20 59.31 -0.76 -1.76
C GLY A 20 59.07 0.57 -2.49
N ALA A 21 59.42 1.69 -1.83
CA ALA A 21 59.48 3.08 -2.32
C ALA A 21 58.12 3.81 -2.49
N ARG A 22 57.96 5.12 -2.21
CA ARG A 22 58.93 6.22 -2.10
C ARG A 22 58.37 7.38 -1.23
N ALA A 23 59.31 8.11 -0.62
CA ALA A 23 59.13 9.18 0.35
C ALA A 23 58.51 10.50 -0.18
N ARG A 24 57.92 11.31 0.72
CA ARG A 24 58.21 12.76 0.83
C ARG A 24 58.00 13.26 2.26
N ARG A 25 59.07 13.87 2.78
CA ARG A 25 59.16 14.64 4.03
C ARG A 25 58.29 15.89 3.93
N LEU A 26 57.73 16.32 5.06
CA LEU A 26 57.87 17.69 5.55
C LEU A 26 57.82 17.66 7.09
N ARG A 27 58.66 18.47 7.70
CA ARG A 27 59.01 18.51 9.12
C ARG A 27 58.81 19.96 9.55
N GLU A 28 58.02 20.23 10.58
CA GLU A 28 58.06 21.48 11.37
C GLU A 28 57.33 21.20 12.69
N VAL A 29 58.03 21.12 13.84
CA VAL A 29 58.50 22.18 14.76
C VAL A 29 57.53 22.34 15.95
N ARG A 30 58.18 22.41 17.10
CA ARG A 30 57.75 22.17 18.48
C ARG A 30 57.31 23.49 19.14
N PHE A 31 56.28 23.48 20.00
CA PHE A 31 56.23 24.34 21.19
C PHE A 31 55.32 23.72 22.25
N GLY A 32 55.84 23.60 23.47
CA GLY A 32 55.10 23.15 24.64
C GLY A 32 54.82 24.29 25.62
N ARG A 33 53.91 24.06 26.58
CA ARG A 33 54.10 24.36 28.01
C ARG A 33 52.90 23.91 28.85
N ASP A 34 53.23 23.10 29.85
CA ASP A 34 52.74 23.00 31.23
C ASP A 34 51.53 23.85 31.67
N LEU A 35 50.59 23.21 32.40
CA LEU A 35 50.37 23.57 33.81
C LEU A 35 49.61 22.48 34.59
N VAL A 36 50.18 22.21 35.76
CA VAL A 36 49.85 21.23 36.80
C VAL A 36 48.69 21.71 37.67
N GLY A 37 47.89 20.78 38.19
CA GLY A 37 46.88 21.04 39.21
C GLY A 37 46.40 19.78 39.93
N THR A 38 47.27 19.16 40.71
CA THR A 38 46.95 18.11 41.71
C THR A 38 46.25 18.70 42.93
N GLN A 39 45.17 18.07 43.43
CA GLN A 39 44.97 17.89 44.88
C GLN A 39 43.92 16.83 45.25
N ARG A 40 44.08 16.32 46.47
CA ARG A 40 43.76 15.01 47.03
C ARG A 40 42.44 15.05 47.84
N TRP A 41 41.63 13.99 47.69
CA TRP A 41 40.83 13.27 48.71
C TRP A 41 40.12 14.01 49.87
N ARG A 42 38.79 13.81 49.95
CA ARG A 42 38.08 13.54 51.22
C ARG A 42 36.84 12.68 50.98
N ALA A 43 36.71 11.62 51.77
CA ALA A 43 35.61 10.66 51.76
C ALA A 43 34.47 11.12 52.68
N ALA A 44 33.21 10.94 52.26
CA ALA A 44 32.05 10.71 53.14
C ALA A 44 30.86 10.11 52.35
N LEU A 45 30.30 9.05 52.94
CA LEU A 45 29.22 8.09 52.62
C LEU A 45 27.83 8.63 52.12
N PRO A 46 26.84 7.76 51.78
CA PRO A 46 26.16 7.78 50.49
C PRO A 46 24.73 8.36 50.51
N GLY A 47 24.35 9.05 49.43
CA GLY A 47 22.98 9.45 49.12
C GLY A 47 22.54 8.89 47.78
N ARG A 48 21.52 8.03 47.78
CA ARG A 48 20.85 7.50 46.58
C ARG A 48 20.35 8.66 45.70
N ARG A 49 20.94 8.81 44.52
CA ARG A 49 20.25 9.35 43.33
C ARG A 49 20.62 8.49 42.14
N PHE A 50 19.63 7.76 41.63
CA PHE A 50 19.69 7.14 40.31
C PHE A 50 19.92 8.24 39.28
N GLY A 51 21.17 8.37 38.82
CA GLY A 51 21.50 9.15 37.64
C GLY A 51 20.83 8.52 36.43
N LYS A 52 19.87 9.24 35.84
CA LYS A 52 19.41 9.01 34.47
C LYS A 52 20.59 9.22 33.54
N ALA A 53 21.26 8.16 33.16
CA ALA A 53 22.11 8.14 31.97
C ALA A 53 21.19 8.26 30.74
N ARG A 54 20.93 9.49 30.27
CA ARG A 54 20.44 9.73 28.92
C ARG A 54 21.63 9.56 27.98
N MET A 55 21.76 8.38 27.38
CA MET A 55 22.58 8.24 26.17
C MET A 55 21.81 8.82 25.00
N ALA A 56 22.42 9.80 24.34
CA ALA A 56 22.04 10.24 23.01
C ALA A 56 22.20 9.05 22.06
N VAL A 57 21.08 8.44 21.67
CA VAL A 57 21.03 7.54 20.53
C VAL A 57 21.25 8.41 19.29
N SER A 58 22.33 8.15 18.55
CA SER A 58 22.42 8.59 17.16
C SER A 58 21.25 7.94 16.43
N MET A 59 20.20 8.71 16.16
CA MET A 59 19.12 8.28 15.29
C MET A 59 19.63 8.40 13.86
N ASP A 60 20.43 7.42 13.44
CA ASP A 60 20.59 7.15 12.01
C ASP A 60 19.25 6.59 11.52
N ASP A 61 18.63 7.35 10.62
CA ASP A 61 17.28 7.17 10.03
C ASP A 61 17.17 5.89 9.15
N ASP A 62 18.16 4.99 9.21
CA ASP A 62 18.37 3.89 8.26
C ASP A 62 18.01 2.50 8.80
N VAL A 63 17.35 2.42 9.96
CA VAL A 63 16.85 1.14 10.50
C VAL A 63 15.32 1.11 10.44
N PRO A 64 14.71 0.15 9.73
CA PRO A 64 13.26 0.04 9.72
C PRO A 64 12.76 -0.38 11.10
N LEU A 65 12.03 0.52 11.76
CA LEU A 65 11.04 0.15 12.77
C LEU A 65 9.97 -0.70 12.07
N ILE A 66 10.23 -2.01 11.98
CA ILE A 66 9.23 -3.08 11.85
C ILE A 66 9.01 -3.58 13.27
N LEU A 67 8.48 -2.75 14.14
CA LEU A 67 7.98 -3.15 15.45
C LEU A 67 6.95 -2.09 15.85
N THR A 68 5.70 -2.32 15.47
CA THR A 68 4.51 -2.22 16.33
C THR A 68 3.24 -2.29 15.46
N LEU A 69 2.43 -3.29 15.80
CA LEU A 69 1.00 -3.46 15.53
C LEU A 69 0.59 -3.98 14.15
N ASP A 70 0.37 -5.30 14.12
CA ASP A 70 -0.72 -5.92 13.36
C ASP A 70 -2.03 -5.25 13.79
N ASP A 71 -2.74 -4.59 12.86
CA ASP A 71 -4.14 -4.23 13.05
C ASP A 71 -4.97 -5.50 12.94
N SER A 72 -5.34 -6.03 14.10
CA SER A 72 -6.45 -6.96 14.24
C SER A 72 -7.74 -6.19 13.96
N GLY A 73 -8.36 -6.45 12.82
CA GLY A 73 -9.78 -6.21 12.63
C GLY A 73 -10.56 -7.01 13.67
N SER A 74 -11.21 -6.31 14.59
CA SER A 74 -12.28 -6.86 15.42
C SER A 74 -13.40 -5.84 15.45
N SER A 75 -14.45 -6.16 14.70
CA SER A 75 -15.80 -5.65 14.88
C SER A 75 -16.22 -5.80 16.35
N THR A 76 -16.53 -4.69 17.01
CA THR A 76 -17.24 -4.69 18.29
C THR A 76 -18.55 -3.94 18.12
N SER A 77 -19.62 -4.73 18.12
CA SER A 77 -21.01 -4.35 18.39
C SER A 77 -21.13 -3.55 19.68
N ALA A 78 -21.80 -2.40 19.61
CA ALA A 78 -22.24 -1.63 20.77
C ALA A 78 -23.50 -2.25 21.41
N PRO A 79 -23.67 -2.20 22.74
CA PRO A 79 -24.91 -2.58 23.39
C PRO A 79 -25.90 -1.40 23.46
N LEU A 80 -27.17 -1.72 23.23
CA LEU A 80 -28.35 -0.98 23.69
C LEU A 80 -28.38 -0.96 25.23
N ASP A 81 -28.58 0.19 25.88
CA ASP A 81 -29.77 0.48 26.71
C ASP A 81 -29.79 1.88 27.34
N SER A 82 -30.89 2.60 27.07
CA SER A 82 -31.81 3.38 27.94
C SER A 82 -31.38 4.55 28.87
N LEU A 83 -32.18 5.64 28.73
CA LEU A 83 -32.64 6.68 29.69
C LEU A 83 -31.65 7.83 29.99
N ASP A 84 -31.98 9.13 29.92
CA ASP A 84 -33.20 9.83 30.37
C ASP A 84 -33.50 11.18 29.64
N ARG A 85 -34.73 11.66 29.89
CA ARG A 85 -35.48 12.87 29.47
C ARG A 85 -34.80 14.25 29.60
N GLU A 86 -35.26 15.21 28.78
CA GLU A 86 -35.88 16.53 29.16
C GLU A 86 -36.32 17.28 27.87
N GLU A 87 -37.64 17.40 27.62
CA GLU A 87 -38.53 18.55 27.85
C GLU A 87 -38.53 19.63 26.74
N LEU A 88 -39.66 19.68 26.00
CA LEU A 88 -40.12 20.78 25.15
C LEU A 88 -40.94 21.78 25.99
N PRO A 89 -41.06 23.04 25.54
CA PRO A 89 -42.28 23.80 25.69
C PRO A 89 -43.06 23.92 24.36
N ASN A 90 -44.36 23.91 24.55
CA ASN A 90 -45.47 23.99 23.61
C ASN A 90 -45.83 25.45 23.32
N GLU A 91 -46.43 25.75 22.16
CA GLU A 91 -47.73 26.45 22.01
C GLU A 91 -47.96 27.11 20.63
N ASN A 92 -49.16 26.82 20.07
CA ASN A 92 -50.12 27.65 19.32
C ASN A 92 -49.65 28.34 18.01
N GLY A 93 -50.38 28.39 16.88
CA GLY A 93 -51.78 28.13 16.51
C GLY A 93 -52.14 29.05 15.32
N GLY A 94 -53.02 28.61 14.39
CA GLY A 94 -53.65 29.42 13.32
C GLY A 94 -53.00 29.27 11.92
N SER A 95 -53.61 28.57 10.95
CA SER A 95 -54.75 28.94 10.06
C SER A 95 -54.36 29.92 8.95
N TYR A 96 -54.53 29.54 7.65
CA TYR A 96 -55.14 30.35 6.57
C TYR A 96 -55.42 29.50 5.30
N ASP A 97 -56.73 29.33 5.06
CA ASP A 97 -57.57 29.40 3.85
C ASP A 97 -57.15 28.98 2.43
N ILE A 98 -58.12 28.26 1.83
CA ILE A 98 -58.32 27.92 0.42
C ILE A 98 -59.07 29.06 -0.27
N ILE A 99 -58.64 29.47 -1.47
CA ILE A 99 -59.50 30.15 -2.46
C ILE A 99 -59.27 29.52 -3.84
N ASN A 100 -60.34 28.93 -4.37
CA ASN A 100 -60.54 28.69 -5.80
C ASN A 100 -60.98 29.99 -6.46
N ASP A 101 -60.47 30.30 -7.64
CA ASP A 101 -61.29 30.97 -8.66
C ASP A 101 -60.83 30.61 -10.07
N ALA A 102 -61.84 30.38 -10.92
CA ALA A 102 -61.72 29.94 -12.29
C ALA A 102 -61.70 31.12 -13.26
N SER A 103 -60.91 31.02 -14.34
CA SER A 103 -61.28 31.48 -15.69
C SER A 103 -60.20 31.10 -16.71
N SER A 104 -60.60 30.40 -17.78
CA SER A 104 -59.85 30.35 -19.05
C SER A 104 -60.20 31.59 -19.88
N PRO A 105 -59.30 32.02 -20.78
CA PRO A 105 -59.54 31.67 -22.18
C PRO A 105 -58.28 31.32 -23.01
N ALA A 106 -58.52 30.43 -23.97
CA ALA A 106 -58.00 30.42 -25.35
C ALA A 106 -56.48 30.38 -25.67
N ALA A 107 -56.14 29.26 -26.30
CA ALA A 107 -55.04 28.96 -27.23
C ALA A 107 -54.29 30.13 -27.90
N GLY A 108 -52.95 30.08 -27.80
CA GLY A 108 -52.00 30.78 -28.65
C GLY A 108 -50.56 30.61 -28.15
N ASP A 109 -49.70 29.99 -28.96
CA ASP A 109 -48.22 30.01 -28.91
C ASP A 109 -47.46 29.28 -27.77
N CYS A 110 -47.34 27.95 -27.88
CA CYS A 110 -46.48 27.13 -26.98
C CYS A 110 -45.01 26.95 -27.44
N CYS A 111 -44.56 27.49 -28.58
CA CYS A 111 -43.20 27.21 -29.07
C CYS A 111 -42.14 28.30 -28.81
N ALA A 112 -42.50 29.47 -28.27
CA ALA A 112 -41.55 30.56 -28.01
C ALA A 112 -41.06 30.65 -26.55
N GLN A 113 -41.64 29.86 -25.63
CA GLN A 113 -41.36 29.99 -24.18
C GLN A 113 -40.47 28.87 -23.62
N GLN A 114 -40.19 27.83 -24.40
CA GLN A 114 -39.32 26.72 -23.97
C GLN A 114 -37.82 27.11 -24.02
N SER A 115 -37.40 27.95 -24.97
CA SER A 115 -35.98 28.38 -25.06
C SER A 115 -35.61 29.43 -24.01
N SER A 116 -36.56 30.28 -23.59
CA SER A 116 -36.35 31.24 -22.50
C SER A 116 -36.39 30.56 -21.13
N ALA A 117 -37.23 29.54 -20.93
CA ALA A 117 -37.25 28.77 -19.69
C ALA A 117 -35.98 27.95 -19.49
N GLN A 118 -35.45 27.30 -20.54
CA GLN A 118 -34.23 26.48 -20.44
C GLN A 118 -32.97 27.33 -20.17
N HIS A 119 -32.89 28.52 -20.76
CA HIS A 119 -31.84 29.50 -20.46
C HIS A 119 -31.97 30.10 -19.04
N ASN A 120 -33.21 30.25 -18.53
CA ASN A 120 -33.48 30.70 -17.17
C ASN A 120 -33.09 29.65 -16.12
N TRP A 121 -33.32 28.36 -16.39
CA TRP A 121 -32.85 27.28 -15.52
C TRP A 121 -31.33 27.14 -15.54
N GLU A 122 -30.66 27.27 -16.68
CA GLU A 122 -29.19 27.28 -16.75
C GLU A 122 -28.58 28.44 -15.95
N MET A 123 -29.16 29.65 -16.03
CA MET A 123 -28.76 30.77 -15.17
C MET A 123 -29.07 30.49 -13.69
N ASN A 124 -30.22 29.91 -13.36
CA ASN A 124 -30.56 29.55 -11.97
C ASN A 124 -29.66 28.43 -11.43
N TYR A 125 -29.22 27.47 -12.26
CA TYR A 125 -28.25 26.43 -11.90
C TYR A 125 -26.84 27.00 -11.78
N GLN A 126 -26.46 27.97 -12.63
CA GLN A 126 -25.21 28.70 -12.50
C GLN A 126 -25.22 29.60 -11.26
N GLU A 127 -26.29 30.34 -10.98
CA GLU A 127 -26.46 31.10 -9.74
C GLU A 127 -26.44 30.16 -8.53
N ALA A 128 -27.19 29.06 -8.56
CA ALA A 128 -27.16 28.07 -7.48
C ALA A 128 -25.76 27.46 -7.31
N ALA A 129 -25.03 27.18 -8.39
CA ALA A 129 -23.64 26.70 -8.35
C ALA A 129 -22.66 27.75 -7.81
N ILE A 130 -22.89 29.04 -8.10
CA ILE A 130 -22.17 30.18 -7.54
C ILE A 130 -22.48 30.32 -6.04
N TYR A 131 -23.73 30.12 -5.62
CA TYR A 131 -24.14 30.07 -4.20
C TYR A 131 -23.65 28.81 -3.46
N LEU A 132 -23.40 27.70 -4.18
CA LEU A 132 -22.85 26.44 -3.67
C LEU A 132 -21.31 26.42 -3.64
N GLN A 133 -20.63 27.36 -4.29
CA GLN A 133 -19.21 27.59 -4.05
C GLN A 133 -19.05 28.12 -2.63
N VAL A 134 -18.62 27.24 -1.73
CA VAL A 134 -18.32 27.53 -0.33
C VAL A 134 -17.56 28.85 -0.25
N SER A 135 -18.14 29.85 0.45
CA SER A 135 -17.55 31.19 0.56
C SER A 135 -16.08 31.09 0.94
N PRO A 136 -15.18 31.91 0.34
CA PRO A 136 -13.75 31.88 0.63
C PRO A 136 -13.43 31.88 2.13
N ASP A 137 -14.27 32.55 2.93
CA ASP A 137 -14.21 32.61 4.39
C ASP A 137 -14.39 31.27 5.09
N VAL A 138 -15.36 30.47 4.62
CA VAL A 138 -15.63 29.16 5.19
C VAL A 138 -14.46 28.23 4.90
N HIS A 139 -13.89 28.27 3.69
CA HIS A 139 -12.71 27.47 3.38
C HIS A 139 -11.47 27.93 4.17
N ALA A 140 -11.23 29.24 4.27
CA ALA A 140 -10.08 29.79 4.98
C ALA A 140 -10.15 29.52 6.50
N THR A 141 -11.34 29.59 7.11
CA THR A 141 -11.54 29.25 8.53
C THR A 141 -11.34 27.77 8.81
N LEU A 142 -11.83 26.88 7.94
CA LEU A 142 -11.55 25.44 8.02
C LEU A 142 -10.05 25.15 7.86
N GLU A 143 -9.38 25.84 6.94
CA GLU A 143 -7.94 25.72 6.75
C GLU A 143 -7.17 26.16 8.01
N LEU A 144 -7.46 27.33 8.56
CA LEU A 144 -6.84 27.81 9.79
C LEU A 144 -7.08 26.84 10.97
N PHE A 145 -8.31 26.32 11.11
CA PHE A 145 -8.62 25.32 12.13
C PHE A 145 -7.74 24.06 11.97
N ALA A 146 -7.64 23.51 10.75
CA ALA A 146 -6.79 22.36 10.48
C ALA A 146 -5.31 22.64 10.74
N LEU A 147 -4.80 23.81 10.34
CA LEU A 147 -3.41 24.22 10.60
C LEU A 147 -3.15 24.36 12.10
N MET A 148 -4.10 24.85 12.90
CA MET A 148 -3.97 24.92 14.36
C MET A 148 -3.87 23.54 15.01
N VAL A 149 -4.57 22.52 14.50
CA VAL A 149 -4.38 21.13 14.93
C VAL A 149 -2.95 20.65 14.65
N VAL A 150 -2.40 20.98 13.48
CA VAL A 150 -1.00 20.64 13.13
C VAL A 150 0.00 21.38 14.01
N VAL A 151 -0.25 22.65 14.36
CA VAL A 151 0.55 23.41 15.33
C VAL A 151 0.56 22.67 16.67
N PHE A 152 -0.61 22.27 17.18
CA PHE A 152 -0.71 21.53 18.44
C PHE A 152 0.09 20.22 18.43
N GLU A 153 0.01 19.44 17.34
CA GLU A 153 0.82 18.22 17.20
C GLU A 153 2.33 18.50 17.24
N LEU A 154 2.79 19.55 16.56
CA LEU A 154 4.21 19.93 16.54
C LEU A 154 4.67 20.44 17.91
N SER A 155 3.85 21.20 18.61
CA SER A 155 4.12 21.66 19.97
C SER A 155 4.26 20.48 20.94
N MET A 156 3.41 19.46 20.83
CA MET A 156 3.52 18.23 21.63
C MET A 156 4.79 17.44 21.27
N LYS A 157 5.13 17.31 19.99
CA LYS A 157 6.39 16.69 19.55
C LYS A 157 7.61 17.44 20.09
N MET A 158 7.60 18.77 20.05
CA MET A 158 8.67 19.62 20.58
C MET A 158 8.82 19.43 22.09
N ARG A 159 7.70 19.38 22.84
CA ARG A 159 7.69 19.12 24.29
C ARG A 159 8.30 17.75 24.63
N TRP A 160 8.08 16.74 23.79
CA TRP A 160 8.60 15.40 24.02
C TRP A 160 10.08 15.22 23.65
N LEU A 161 10.51 15.73 22.49
CA LEU A 161 11.86 15.55 21.95
C LEU A 161 12.89 16.54 22.52
N GLY A 162 12.43 17.70 22.97
CA GLY A 162 13.27 18.84 23.36
C GLY A 162 13.63 19.73 22.16
N PHE A 163 13.81 21.03 22.43
CA PHE A 163 13.96 22.07 21.40
C PHE A 163 15.17 21.87 20.47
N HIS A 164 16.35 21.57 21.04
CA HIS A 164 17.57 21.39 20.25
C HIS A 164 17.47 20.19 19.29
N THR A 165 16.90 19.07 19.76
CA THR A 165 16.67 17.88 18.92
C THR A 165 15.64 18.15 17.84
N PHE A 166 14.58 18.90 18.16
CA PHE A 166 13.51 19.25 17.24
C PHE A 166 14.02 20.09 16.05
N ILE A 167 14.86 21.09 16.31
CA ILE A 167 15.43 21.95 15.26
C ILE A 167 16.45 21.20 14.39
N ARG A 168 17.25 20.31 14.98
CA ARG A 168 18.25 19.56 14.21
C ARG A 168 17.62 18.53 13.26
N HIS A 169 16.40 18.10 13.53
CA HIS A 169 15.71 17.12 12.72
C HIS A 169 15.09 17.77 11.46
N LYS A 170 15.73 17.53 10.31
CA LYS A 170 15.41 18.18 9.02
C LYS A 170 13.91 18.08 8.63
N ARG A 171 13.28 16.92 8.85
CA ARG A 171 11.88 16.69 8.45
C ARG A 171 10.88 17.55 9.23
N THR A 172 11.08 17.68 10.54
CA THR A 172 10.21 18.53 11.37
C THR A 172 10.43 20.00 11.03
N MET A 173 11.66 20.41 10.71
CA MET A 173 11.93 21.77 10.23
C MET A 173 11.22 22.08 8.93
N VAL A 174 11.32 21.23 7.91
CA VAL A 174 10.60 21.45 6.63
C VAL A 174 9.09 21.50 6.86
N LYS A 175 8.53 20.62 7.70
CA LYS A 175 7.10 20.65 8.08
C LYS A 175 6.71 21.98 8.75
N THR A 176 7.53 22.51 9.65
CA THR A 176 7.29 23.80 10.31
C THR A 176 7.38 24.97 9.32
N CYS A 177 8.34 24.95 8.39
CA CYS A 177 8.44 25.98 7.36
C CYS A 177 7.21 25.99 6.44
N VAL A 178 6.76 24.82 5.98
CA VAL A 178 5.54 24.71 5.14
C VAL A 178 4.30 25.16 5.91
N LEU A 179 4.18 24.77 7.18
CA LEU A 179 3.09 25.21 8.06
C LEU A 179 3.05 26.74 8.20
N PHE A 180 4.21 27.38 8.37
CA PHE A 180 4.31 28.83 8.48
C PHE A 180 3.85 29.53 7.19
N VAL A 181 4.31 29.07 6.03
CA VAL A 181 3.90 29.62 4.73
C VAL A 181 2.39 29.47 4.52
N GLN A 182 1.82 28.29 4.80
CA GLN A 182 0.38 28.06 4.64
C GLN A 182 -0.46 28.86 5.63
N PHE A 183 0.01 29.06 6.86
CA PHE A 183 -0.70 29.86 7.84
C PHE A 183 -0.77 31.34 7.41
N ILE A 184 0.33 31.89 6.89
CA ILE A 184 0.34 33.24 6.33
C ILE A 184 -0.64 33.34 5.16
N GLU A 185 -0.57 32.40 4.22
CA GLU A 185 -1.43 32.40 3.04
C GLU A 185 -2.92 32.31 3.39
N ALA A 186 -3.30 31.40 4.29
CA ALA A 186 -4.67 31.25 4.77
C ALA A 186 -5.18 32.54 5.45
N THR A 187 -4.33 33.20 6.24
CA THR A 187 -4.65 34.49 6.86
C THR A 187 -4.83 35.58 5.80
N VAL A 188 -3.96 35.63 4.78
CA VAL A 188 -4.05 36.60 3.67
C VAL A 188 -5.33 36.40 2.87
N VAL A 189 -5.74 35.15 2.59
CA VAL A 189 -7.00 34.85 1.89
C VAL A 189 -8.21 35.30 2.72
N LEU A 190 -8.19 35.03 4.03
CA LEU A 190 -9.27 35.44 4.93
C LEU A 190 -9.40 36.97 5.00
N VAL A 191 -8.29 37.71 5.01
CA VAL A 191 -8.32 39.18 5.05
C VAL A 191 -8.73 39.76 3.70
N ARG A 192 -8.24 39.20 2.59
CA ARG A 192 -8.47 39.75 1.23
C ARG A 192 -9.82 39.38 0.63
N GLN A 193 -10.55 38.42 1.21
CA GLN A 193 -11.85 37.93 0.71
C GLN A 193 -11.80 37.40 -0.75
N THR A 194 -10.59 37.25 -1.30
CA THR A 194 -10.32 36.86 -2.68
C THR A 194 -9.16 35.87 -2.70
N SER A 195 -9.30 34.83 -3.51
CA SER A 195 -8.24 33.83 -3.69
C SER A 195 -7.22 34.38 -4.68
N HIS A 196 -5.96 34.50 -4.26
CA HIS A 196 -4.85 34.71 -5.20
C HIS A 196 -4.39 33.35 -5.75
N VAL A 197 -3.35 33.33 -6.59
CA VAL A 197 -2.77 32.08 -7.08
C VAL A 197 -2.16 31.30 -5.92
N ARG A 198 -2.71 30.12 -5.59
CA ARG A 198 -2.38 29.33 -4.39
C ARG A 198 -1.57 28.06 -4.70
N ILE A 199 -0.42 28.24 -5.36
CA ILE A 199 0.49 27.13 -5.75
C ILE A 199 1.07 26.40 -4.53
N THR A 200 1.25 27.10 -3.41
CA THR A 200 1.74 26.58 -2.11
C THR A 200 0.86 25.47 -1.52
N ARG A 201 -0.39 25.32 -1.99
CA ARG A 201 -1.25 24.17 -1.68
C ARG A 201 -0.64 22.83 -2.11
N ALA A 202 0.22 22.81 -3.12
CA ALA A 202 0.93 21.60 -3.57
C ALA A 202 1.87 21.03 -2.49
N LEU A 203 2.32 21.86 -1.54
CA LEU A 203 3.21 21.45 -0.44
C LEU A 203 2.46 20.71 0.68
N ARG A 204 1.12 20.73 0.71
CA ARG A 204 0.29 20.07 1.74
C ARG A 204 0.53 18.56 1.85
N CYS A 205 1.01 17.92 0.78
CA CYS A 205 1.42 16.51 0.78
C CYS A 205 2.37 16.14 1.92
N ILE A 206 3.21 17.08 2.37
CA ILE A 206 4.15 16.81 3.47
C ILE A 206 3.45 16.42 4.78
N PHE A 207 2.25 16.95 5.02
CA PHE A 207 1.50 16.63 6.24
C PHE A 207 1.03 15.18 6.23
N LEU A 208 0.58 14.67 5.08
CA LEU A 208 0.22 13.25 4.91
C LEU A 208 1.45 12.33 5.00
N VAL A 209 2.57 12.73 4.41
CA VAL A 209 3.82 11.93 4.40
C VAL A 209 4.47 11.81 5.79
N ASP A 210 4.37 12.84 6.65
CA ASP A 210 4.91 12.81 8.01
C ASP A 210 3.99 12.08 9.03
N CYS A 211 2.80 11.62 8.64
CA CYS A 211 1.92 10.85 9.51
C CYS A 211 2.55 9.51 9.95
N ARG A 212 2.08 8.99 11.10
CA ARG A 212 2.51 7.70 11.66
C ARG A 212 2.06 6.50 10.81
N TYR A 213 0.85 6.59 10.24
CA TYR A 213 0.23 5.55 9.41
C TYR A 213 0.86 5.48 8.01
N CYS A 214 1.16 6.63 7.39
CA CYS A 214 1.80 6.72 6.06
C CYS A 214 3.32 6.47 6.09
N GLY A 215 3.83 5.72 7.07
CA GLY A 215 5.25 5.42 7.19
C GLY A 215 5.82 4.64 5.99
N ALA A 216 5.00 3.79 5.36
CA ALA A 216 5.37 3.07 4.13
C ALA A 216 5.53 4.03 2.94
N VAL A 217 4.54 4.89 2.70
CA VAL A 217 4.56 5.93 1.66
C VAL A 217 5.81 6.80 1.75
N ARG A 218 6.17 7.24 2.97
CA ARG A 218 7.38 8.04 3.21
C ARG A 218 8.67 7.30 2.84
N ARG A 219 8.75 6.00 3.11
CA ARG A 219 9.92 5.18 2.76
C ARG A 219 10.02 5.01 1.24
N ASN A 220 8.89 4.72 0.58
CA ASN A 220 8.82 4.59 -0.88
C ASN A 220 9.25 5.89 -1.57
N LEU A 221 8.70 7.04 -1.13
CA LEU A 221 9.05 8.35 -1.67
C LEU A 221 10.55 8.66 -1.50
N ARG A 222 11.11 8.40 -0.30
CA ARG A 222 12.55 8.55 -0.06
C ARG A 222 13.38 7.64 -0.98
N GLN A 223 12.96 6.39 -1.18
CA GLN A 223 13.65 5.45 -2.07
C GLN A 223 13.69 5.97 -3.50
N ILE A 224 12.56 6.46 -4.03
CA ILE A 224 12.46 7.05 -5.37
C ILE A 224 13.43 8.23 -5.53
N PHE A 225 13.48 9.14 -4.55
CA PHE A 225 14.42 10.27 -4.60
C PHE A 225 15.89 9.85 -4.45
N GLN A 226 16.18 8.76 -3.73
CA GLN A 226 17.54 8.23 -3.58
C GLN A 226 18.04 7.51 -4.84
N SER A 227 17.13 6.96 -5.66
CA SER A 227 17.47 6.34 -6.96
C SER A 227 17.55 7.36 -8.11
N LEU A 228 17.23 8.64 -7.86
CA LEU A 228 17.22 9.68 -8.90
C LEU A 228 18.62 10.04 -9.48
N PRO A 229 19.73 10.07 -8.72
CA PRO A 229 21.00 10.56 -9.28
C PRO A 229 21.52 9.75 -10.50
N PRO A 230 21.59 8.41 -10.47
CA PRO A 230 21.97 7.62 -11.66
C PRO A 230 21.00 7.81 -12.83
N PHE A 231 19.72 8.09 -12.54
CA PHE A 231 18.72 8.35 -13.57
C PHE A 231 19.00 9.67 -14.29
N ILE A 232 19.41 10.73 -13.57
CA ILE A 232 19.73 12.02 -14.19
C ILE A 232 20.91 11.89 -15.16
N ASP A 233 21.91 11.06 -14.85
CA ASP A 233 23.06 10.86 -15.74
C ASP A 233 22.66 10.24 -17.10
N ILE A 234 21.77 9.24 -17.08
CA ILE A 234 21.29 8.59 -18.32
C ILE A 234 20.22 9.44 -19.01
N LEU A 235 19.39 10.16 -18.26
CA LEU A 235 18.46 11.14 -18.83
C LEU A 235 19.24 12.22 -19.59
N LEU A 236 20.38 12.66 -19.09
CA LEU A 236 21.24 13.61 -19.78
C LEU A 236 21.78 13.01 -21.09
N LEU A 237 22.15 11.72 -21.09
CA LEU A 237 22.54 11.00 -22.30
C LEU A 237 21.39 10.93 -23.33
N LEU A 238 20.17 10.63 -22.88
CA LEU A 238 18.96 10.63 -23.72
C LEU A 238 18.74 12.02 -24.33
N LEU A 239 18.69 13.06 -23.51
CA LEU A 239 18.51 14.44 -23.98
C LEU A 239 19.60 14.87 -24.96
N PHE A 240 20.84 14.41 -24.76
CA PHE A 240 21.95 14.67 -25.69
C PHE A 240 21.71 14.04 -27.06
N PHE A 241 21.32 12.77 -27.13
CA PHE A 241 20.99 12.12 -28.41
C PHE A 241 19.73 12.70 -29.05
N MET A 242 18.70 13.00 -28.27
CA MET A 242 17.50 13.68 -28.74
C MET A 242 17.83 15.02 -29.41
N VAL A 243 18.71 15.83 -28.83
CA VAL A 243 19.15 17.11 -29.42
C VAL A 243 19.94 16.89 -30.70
N ILE A 244 20.84 15.90 -30.76
CA ILE A 244 21.59 15.56 -31.98
C ILE A 244 20.64 15.17 -33.11
N PHE A 245 19.69 14.28 -32.85
CA PHE A 245 18.72 13.84 -33.84
C PHE A 245 17.73 14.94 -34.22
N ALA A 246 17.39 15.85 -33.30
CA ALA A 246 16.59 17.03 -33.63
C ALA A 246 17.33 17.97 -34.59
N ILE A 247 18.62 18.25 -34.36
CA ILE A 247 19.45 19.06 -35.27
C ILE A 247 19.62 18.36 -36.62
N LEU A 248 19.92 17.06 -36.63
CA LEU A 248 20.07 16.27 -37.85
C LEU A 248 18.75 16.22 -38.64
N GLY A 249 17.64 16.05 -37.92
CA GLY A 249 16.28 16.05 -38.45
C GLY A 249 15.93 17.40 -39.05
N GLU A 250 16.22 18.51 -38.38
CA GLU A 250 16.00 19.85 -38.92
C GLU A 250 16.82 20.08 -40.19
N LEU A 251 18.12 19.74 -40.21
CA LEU A 251 18.94 19.84 -41.42
C LEU A 251 18.41 18.97 -42.58
N TYR A 252 17.91 17.78 -42.28
CA TYR A 252 17.38 16.85 -43.27
C TYR A 252 15.99 17.26 -43.78
N LEU A 253 15.11 17.74 -42.89
CA LEU A 253 13.71 18.12 -43.14
C LEU A 253 13.54 19.55 -43.64
N TRP A 254 14.47 20.45 -43.34
CA TRP A 254 14.51 21.84 -43.85
C TRP A 254 14.53 21.86 -45.38
N LYS A 255 15.19 20.87 -46.00
CA LYS A 255 15.19 20.68 -47.46
C LYS A 255 13.81 20.39 -48.06
N TYR A 256 12.83 20.03 -47.22
CA TYR A 256 11.50 19.57 -47.62
C TYR A 256 10.34 20.47 -47.13
N HIS A 257 10.60 21.68 -46.63
CA HIS A 257 9.59 22.66 -46.18
C HIS A 257 8.63 22.17 -45.07
N LEU A 258 9.12 21.32 -44.17
CA LEU A 258 8.43 21.05 -42.90
C LEU A 258 8.98 22.00 -41.84
N ASN A 259 8.14 22.88 -41.29
CA ASN A 259 8.51 23.72 -40.16
C ASN A 259 8.77 22.83 -38.93
N THR A 260 9.80 23.16 -38.14
CA THR A 260 10.17 22.46 -36.90
C THR A 260 9.02 22.41 -35.88
N SER A 261 8.18 23.45 -35.86
CA SER A 261 6.99 23.54 -35.01
C SER A 261 5.94 22.48 -35.34
N THR A 262 5.83 22.07 -36.62
CA THR A 262 4.85 21.08 -37.07
C THR A 262 5.23 19.65 -36.65
N CYS A 263 6.52 19.33 -36.50
CA CYS A 263 6.96 17.96 -36.19
C CYS A 263 6.76 17.56 -34.71
N LEU A 264 6.66 18.53 -33.81
CA LEU A 264 6.48 18.29 -32.36
C LEU A 264 5.05 17.83 -31.99
N GLY A 265 4.08 18.00 -32.91
CA GLY A 265 2.67 17.68 -32.71
C GLY A 265 2.19 16.40 -33.39
N TYR A 266 3.08 15.51 -33.82
CA TYR A 266 2.71 14.24 -34.43
C TYR A 266 3.42 13.07 -33.73
N SER A 267 2.68 12.01 -33.45
CA SER A 267 3.23 10.73 -32.98
C SER A 267 3.58 9.83 -34.16
N PHE A 268 4.38 8.78 -33.93
CA PHE A 268 4.58 7.75 -34.95
C PHE A 268 3.26 6.98 -35.17
N PRO A 269 2.78 6.78 -36.41
CA PRO A 269 3.50 6.97 -37.69
C PRO A 269 3.39 8.37 -38.33
N ASP A 270 2.46 9.20 -37.89
CA ASP A 270 2.07 10.46 -38.56
C ASP A 270 3.23 11.44 -38.74
N VAL A 271 4.17 11.51 -37.80
CA VAL A 271 5.37 12.37 -37.90
C VAL A 271 6.28 11.99 -39.07
N MET A 272 6.29 10.72 -39.47
CA MET A 272 7.12 10.19 -40.56
C MET A 272 6.44 10.35 -41.92
N MET A 273 5.11 10.27 -41.97
CA MET A 273 4.34 10.12 -43.21
C MET A 273 4.61 11.20 -44.27
N PRO A 274 4.67 12.51 -43.93
CA PRO A 274 4.97 13.54 -44.93
C PRO A 274 6.34 13.37 -45.61
N SER A 275 7.35 12.96 -44.85
CA SER A 275 8.71 12.72 -45.37
C SER A 275 8.78 11.43 -46.17
N TYR A 276 8.11 10.39 -45.69
CA TYR A 276 8.05 9.07 -46.32
C TYR A 276 7.30 9.10 -47.66
N ALA A 277 6.20 9.84 -47.74
CA ALA A 277 5.44 10.03 -48.97
C ALA A 277 6.27 10.69 -50.07
N ARG A 278 7.25 11.52 -49.69
CA ARG A 278 8.15 12.19 -50.62
C ARG A 278 9.35 11.32 -51.01
N ASN A 279 9.97 10.65 -50.03
CA ASN A 279 11.09 9.75 -50.25
C ASN A 279 10.96 8.50 -49.36
N PRO A 280 10.89 7.28 -49.93
CA PRO A 280 10.74 6.07 -49.14
C PRO A 280 11.95 5.82 -48.23
N TRP A 281 13.16 6.25 -48.62
CA TRP A 281 14.37 6.12 -47.83
C TRP A 281 14.39 6.99 -46.56
N SER A 282 13.50 7.97 -46.44
CA SER A 282 13.38 8.78 -45.21
C SER A 282 12.95 7.95 -44.00
N CYS A 283 12.37 6.76 -44.19
CA CYS A 283 12.07 5.84 -43.08
C CYS A 283 13.35 5.39 -42.34
N VAL A 284 14.51 5.34 -43.00
CA VAL A 284 15.77 4.91 -42.38
C VAL A 284 16.15 5.83 -41.21
N PHE A 285 15.93 7.14 -41.34
CA PHE A 285 16.17 8.09 -40.26
C PHE A 285 15.33 7.77 -39.02
N PHE A 286 14.02 7.58 -39.19
CA PHE A 286 13.11 7.27 -38.08
C PHE A 286 13.36 5.89 -37.48
N ILE A 287 13.69 4.88 -38.30
CA ILE A 287 14.03 3.53 -37.82
C ILE A 287 15.32 3.57 -36.97
N VAL A 288 16.36 4.28 -37.42
CA VAL A 288 17.62 4.43 -36.68
C VAL A 288 17.37 5.20 -35.38
N TYR A 289 16.61 6.30 -35.44
CA TYR A 289 16.22 7.07 -34.27
C TYR A 289 15.48 6.22 -33.24
N LEU A 290 14.42 5.50 -33.63
CA LEU A 290 13.68 4.63 -32.71
C LEU A 290 14.53 3.47 -32.17
N SER A 291 15.43 2.92 -32.98
CA SER A 291 16.30 1.83 -32.54
C SER A 291 17.27 2.27 -31.44
N ILE A 292 17.87 3.45 -31.60
CA ILE A 292 18.84 3.99 -30.64
C ILE A 292 18.11 4.59 -29.43
N GLU A 293 17.15 5.49 -29.66
CA GLU A 293 16.54 6.27 -28.59
C GLU A 293 15.56 5.44 -27.76
N LEU A 294 14.61 4.76 -28.42
CA LEU A 294 13.55 4.02 -27.73
C LEU A 294 14.01 2.64 -27.28
N TYR A 295 14.59 1.82 -28.17
CA TYR A 295 14.89 0.43 -27.80
C TYR A 295 16.21 0.27 -27.05
N PHE A 296 17.23 1.08 -27.34
CA PHE A 296 18.50 0.98 -26.64
C PHE A 296 18.55 1.89 -25.40
N ILE A 297 18.44 3.21 -25.56
CA ILE A 297 18.66 4.15 -24.45
C ILE A 297 17.54 4.06 -23.41
N MET A 298 16.25 4.07 -23.81
CA MET A 298 15.17 3.99 -22.82
C MET A 298 15.15 2.66 -22.07
N ASN A 299 15.43 1.52 -22.72
CA ASN A 299 15.52 0.25 -22.00
C ASN A 299 16.77 0.16 -21.11
N LEU A 300 17.89 0.76 -21.51
CA LEU A 300 19.07 0.89 -20.65
C LEU A 300 18.77 1.73 -19.41
N LEU A 301 18.06 2.84 -19.58
CA LEU A 301 17.58 3.69 -18.49
C LEU A 301 16.75 2.88 -17.49
N LEU A 302 15.79 2.09 -17.97
CA LEU A 302 14.97 1.21 -17.14
C LEU A 302 15.81 0.17 -16.39
N ALA A 303 16.79 -0.45 -17.05
CA ALA A 303 17.66 -1.45 -16.46
C ALA A 303 18.54 -0.88 -15.33
N VAL A 304 19.18 0.27 -15.56
CA VAL A 304 20.03 0.89 -14.53
C VAL A 304 19.20 1.36 -13.33
N VAL A 305 18.00 1.90 -13.55
CA VAL A 305 17.08 2.25 -12.46
C VAL A 305 16.73 1.00 -11.65
N PHE A 306 16.43 -0.12 -12.31
CA PHE A 306 16.12 -1.38 -11.65
C PHE A 306 17.27 -1.92 -10.81
N ASP A 307 18.48 -1.99 -11.36
CA ASP A 307 19.65 -2.55 -10.66
C ASP A 307 20.07 -1.68 -9.47
N THR A 308 20.14 -0.37 -9.65
CA THR A 308 20.48 0.57 -8.57
C THR A 308 19.45 0.53 -7.44
N PHE A 309 18.17 0.39 -7.78
CA PHE A 309 17.10 0.22 -6.80
C PHE A 309 17.26 -1.08 -6.00
N ASN A 310 17.50 -2.20 -6.66
CA ASN A 310 17.70 -3.51 -6.02
C ASN A 310 18.92 -3.49 -5.08
N ASP A 311 20.01 -2.85 -5.47
CA ASP A 311 21.20 -2.69 -4.62
C ASP A 311 20.94 -1.85 -3.38
N ILE A 312 20.09 -0.81 -3.49
CA ILE A 312 19.65 -0.01 -2.35
C ILE A 312 18.76 -0.86 -1.42
N GLU A 313 17.81 -1.63 -1.95
CA GLU A 313 16.96 -2.55 -1.16
C GLU A 313 17.81 -3.58 -0.41
N LYS A 314 18.77 -4.21 -1.11
CA LYS A 314 19.68 -5.21 -0.58
C LYS A 314 20.53 -4.68 0.57
N ARG A 315 21.17 -3.52 0.39
CA ARG A 315 21.98 -2.87 1.46
C ARG A 315 21.14 -2.49 2.68
N LYS A 316 19.93 -1.95 2.46
CA LYS A 316 19.00 -1.64 3.55
C LYS A 316 18.58 -2.88 4.32
N PHE A 317 18.33 -3.99 3.62
CA PHE A 317 18.00 -5.26 4.26
C PHE A 317 19.17 -5.82 5.08
N LYS A 318 20.40 -5.78 4.54
CA LYS A 318 21.63 -6.15 5.26
C LYS A 318 21.79 -5.34 6.55
N SER A 319 21.69 -4.00 6.45
CA SER A 319 21.76 -3.09 7.61
C SER A 319 20.71 -3.41 8.68
N LEU A 320 19.46 -3.68 8.28
CA LEU A 320 18.39 -4.05 9.20
C LEU A 320 18.68 -5.35 9.95
N LEU A 321 19.14 -6.39 9.25
CA LEU A 321 19.49 -7.66 9.88
C LEU A 321 20.65 -7.50 10.86
N LEU A 322 21.67 -6.75 10.48
CA LEU A 322 22.81 -6.44 11.34
C LEU A 322 22.34 -5.74 12.62
N HIS A 323 21.50 -4.72 12.49
CA HIS A 323 20.96 -4.00 13.65
C HIS A 323 20.10 -4.90 14.57
N LYS A 324 19.30 -5.81 14.00
CA LYS A 324 18.57 -6.81 14.80
C LYS A 324 19.54 -7.73 15.57
N ARG A 325 20.61 -8.18 14.92
CA ARG A 325 21.60 -9.08 15.50
C ARG A 325 22.39 -8.40 16.61
N THR A 326 22.85 -7.17 16.41
CA THR A 326 23.55 -6.40 17.45
C THR A 326 22.63 -6.12 18.64
N ALA A 327 21.36 -5.78 18.41
CA ALA A 327 20.38 -5.61 19.49
C ALA A 327 20.18 -6.90 20.32
N ILE A 328 20.10 -8.07 19.66
CA ILE A 328 20.04 -9.37 20.34
C ILE A 328 21.31 -9.60 21.17
N GLN A 329 22.49 -9.34 20.62
CA GLN A 329 23.76 -9.49 21.35
C GLN A 329 23.82 -8.58 22.59
N HIS A 330 23.39 -7.33 22.47
CA HIS A 330 23.31 -6.40 23.60
C HIS A 330 22.31 -6.86 24.66
N ALA A 331 21.12 -7.30 24.25
CA ALA A 331 20.12 -7.85 25.15
C ALA A 331 20.62 -9.13 25.86
N TYR A 332 21.27 -10.03 25.12
CA TYR A 332 21.87 -11.26 25.66
C TYR A 332 22.93 -10.95 26.72
N ARG A 333 23.84 -10.01 26.44
CA ARG A 333 24.86 -9.55 27.40
C ARG A 333 24.26 -8.92 28.65
N LEU A 334 23.11 -8.24 28.54
CA LEU A 334 22.43 -7.63 29.68
C LEU A 334 21.67 -8.63 30.56
N LEU A 335 21.13 -9.69 29.94
CA LEU A 335 20.32 -10.72 30.62
C LEU A 335 21.17 -11.81 31.29
N ILE A 336 22.43 -11.97 30.88
CA ILE A 336 23.37 -12.85 31.57
C ILE A 336 23.82 -12.19 32.87
N THR A 337 23.72 -12.95 33.96
CA THR A 337 24.22 -12.54 35.28
C THR A 337 25.69 -12.92 35.43
N LYS A 338 26.48 -12.09 36.13
CA LYS A 338 27.90 -12.39 36.44
C LYS A 338 28.11 -13.74 37.17
N GLN A 339 27.07 -14.27 37.81
CA GLN A 339 27.10 -15.53 38.56
C GLN A 339 26.84 -16.78 37.69
N ARG A 340 26.25 -16.66 36.49
CA ARG A 340 26.04 -17.77 35.54
C ARG A 340 26.27 -17.30 34.11
N PRO A 341 27.52 -17.37 33.60
CA PRO A 341 27.86 -16.91 32.25
C PRO A 341 27.37 -17.84 31.14
N SER A 342 26.84 -19.02 31.48
CA SER A 342 26.55 -20.10 30.52
C SER A 342 25.21 -19.98 29.76
N GLY A 343 24.35 -19.00 30.07
CA GLY A 343 23.15 -18.72 29.28
C GLY A 343 22.01 -18.03 30.04
N ILE A 344 20.92 -17.73 29.34
CA ILE A 344 19.74 -17.06 29.91
C ILE A 344 18.82 -18.08 30.57
N SER A 345 18.48 -17.88 31.84
CA SER A 345 17.48 -18.70 32.55
C SER A 345 16.04 -18.24 32.27
N PHE A 346 15.07 -19.13 32.47
CA PHE A 346 13.65 -18.84 32.25
C PHE A 346 13.15 -17.58 32.97
N ARG A 347 13.60 -17.33 34.22
CA ARG A 347 13.22 -16.13 34.99
C ARG A 347 13.64 -14.81 34.31
N HIS A 348 14.85 -14.76 33.76
CA HIS A 348 15.33 -13.56 33.07
C HIS A 348 14.61 -13.37 31.72
N PHE A 349 14.36 -14.46 31.01
CA PHE A 349 13.59 -14.44 29.76
C PHE A 349 12.13 -14.00 29.97
N GLU A 350 11.50 -14.47 31.05
CA GLU A 350 10.17 -14.05 31.45
C GLU A 350 10.12 -12.55 31.77
N GLY A 351 11.11 -12.05 32.51
CA GLY A 351 11.25 -10.62 32.79
C GLY A 351 11.32 -9.78 31.52
N LEU A 352 12.09 -10.22 30.52
CA LEU A 352 12.16 -9.58 29.21
C LEU A 352 10.78 -9.54 28.53
N LEU A 353 10.07 -10.68 28.46
CA LEU A 353 8.78 -10.76 27.77
C LEU A 353 7.67 -9.97 28.45
N ARG A 354 7.68 -9.84 29.77
CA ARG A 354 6.72 -8.99 30.49
C ARG A 354 6.76 -7.52 30.04
N PHE A 355 7.94 -7.02 29.68
CA PHE A 355 8.09 -5.65 29.16
C PHE A 355 8.01 -5.57 27.63
N TYR A 356 8.58 -6.54 26.92
CA TYR A 356 8.62 -6.55 25.46
C TYR A 356 7.25 -6.83 24.84
N LYS A 357 6.48 -7.77 25.42
CA LYS A 357 5.15 -8.18 24.92
C LYS A 357 4.19 -8.42 26.10
N PRO A 358 3.70 -7.34 26.75
CA PRO A 358 2.98 -7.43 28.04
C PRO A 358 1.67 -8.20 27.96
N ARG A 359 1.02 -8.24 26.79
CA ARG A 359 -0.25 -8.97 26.58
C ARG A 359 -0.08 -10.50 26.48
N MET A 360 1.15 -11.02 26.54
CA MET A 360 1.43 -12.45 26.37
C MET A 360 1.18 -13.24 27.66
N CYS A 361 0.36 -14.29 27.57
CA CYS A 361 0.03 -15.15 28.72
C CYS A 361 1.25 -15.94 29.18
N THR A 362 1.27 -16.32 30.46
CA THR A 362 2.36 -17.10 31.08
C THR A 362 2.66 -18.40 30.36
N ARG A 363 1.62 -19.13 29.95
CA ARG A 363 1.74 -20.33 29.11
C ARG A 363 2.51 -20.04 27.83
N GLU A 364 2.16 -18.96 27.14
CA GLU A 364 2.76 -18.60 25.86
C GLU A 364 4.22 -18.19 26.03
N ARG A 365 4.56 -17.47 27.11
CA ARG A 365 5.95 -17.15 27.46
C ARG A 365 6.79 -18.41 27.63
N TYR A 366 6.27 -19.42 28.33
CA TYR A 366 6.96 -20.70 28.49
C TYR A 366 7.09 -21.46 27.17
N LEU A 367 6.02 -21.54 26.37
CA LEU A 367 6.07 -22.14 25.04
C LEU A 367 7.10 -21.47 24.15
N THR A 368 7.21 -20.13 24.17
CA THR A 368 8.27 -19.43 23.43
C THR A 368 9.67 -19.78 23.94
N PHE A 369 9.89 -19.86 25.26
CA PHE A 369 11.17 -20.27 25.82
C PHE A 369 11.56 -21.68 25.36
N LYS A 370 10.62 -22.64 25.47
CA LYS A 370 10.80 -24.04 25.03
C LYS A 370 10.97 -24.16 23.52
N ALA A 371 10.40 -23.25 22.75
CA ALA A 371 10.56 -23.17 21.31
C ALA A 371 11.92 -22.61 20.86
N LEU A 372 12.47 -21.63 21.59
CA LEU A 372 13.83 -21.16 21.36
C LEU A 372 14.88 -22.21 21.74
N ASN A 373 14.64 -22.97 22.81
CA ASN A 373 15.60 -23.92 23.35
C ASN A 373 15.71 -25.20 22.50
N GLN A 374 16.59 -25.18 21.50
CA GLN A 374 16.85 -26.35 20.65
C GLN A 374 17.82 -27.35 21.32
N SER A 375 18.68 -26.89 22.22
CA SER A 375 19.68 -27.70 22.93
C SER A 375 19.13 -28.52 24.10
N ASN A 376 17.83 -28.40 24.43
CA ASN A 376 17.18 -29.03 25.59
C ASN A 376 17.87 -28.76 26.94
N THR A 377 18.69 -27.71 27.02
CA THR A 377 19.36 -27.29 28.25
C THR A 377 18.45 -26.37 29.06
N PRO A 378 18.56 -26.29 30.40
CA PRO A 378 17.77 -25.35 31.20
C PRO A 378 18.12 -23.87 30.96
N LEU A 379 19.08 -23.58 30.08
CA LEU A 379 19.62 -22.27 29.72
C LEU A 379 19.55 -22.09 28.20
N LEU A 380 19.29 -20.85 27.75
CA LEU A 380 19.37 -20.47 26.34
C LEU A 380 20.78 -19.97 25.98
N SER A 381 21.36 -20.54 24.92
CA SER A 381 22.63 -20.07 24.35
C SER A 381 22.43 -18.85 23.44
N LEU A 382 23.52 -18.16 23.08
CA LEU A 382 23.46 -17.05 22.12
C LEU A 382 22.98 -17.52 20.73
N LYS A 383 23.34 -18.74 20.32
CA LYS A 383 22.94 -19.32 19.03
C LYS A 383 21.42 -19.52 18.99
N ASP A 384 20.85 -20.06 20.05
CA ASP A 384 19.40 -20.22 20.20
C ASP A 384 18.68 -18.87 20.25
N PHE A 385 19.29 -17.89 20.93
CA PHE A 385 18.71 -16.57 21.13
C PHE A 385 18.72 -15.69 19.87
N TYR A 386 19.51 -16.00 18.84
CA TYR A 386 19.42 -15.29 17.54
C TYR A 386 18.06 -15.46 16.87
N ASN A 387 17.37 -16.59 17.09
CA ASN A 387 16.04 -16.86 16.54
C ASN A 387 14.91 -16.20 17.35
N PHE A 388 15.23 -15.30 18.30
CA PHE A 388 14.26 -14.65 19.17
C PHE A 388 13.11 -13.96 18.41
N TYR A 389 13.42 -13.14 17.40
CA TYR A 389 12.39 -12.42 16.65
C TYR A 389 11.47 -13.35 15.86
N GLU A 390 11.96 -14.52 15.45
CA GLU A 390 11.19 -15.50 14.71
C GLU A 390 10.19 -16.24 15.61
N VAL A 391 10.64 -16.63 16.81
CA VAL A 391 9.84 -17.46 17.71
C VAL A 391 8.84 -16.64 18.54
N VAL A 392 9.17 -15.40 18.93
CA VAL A 392 8.28 -14.53 19.72
C VAL A 392 7.05 -14.06 18.92
N GLY A 393 7.14 -14.10 17.59
CA GLY A 393 6.02 -13.84 16.68
C GLY A 393 4.96 -14.93 16.63
N LEU A 394 5.24 -16.14 17.14
CA LEU A 394 4.30 -17.27 17.12
C LEU A 394 3.10 -17.01 18.03
N LYS A 395 1.88 -17.29 17.52
CA LYS A 395 0.66 -17.36 18.30
C LYS A 395 0.39 -18.81 18.66
N TRP A 396 0.29 -19.10 19.95
CA TRP A 396 0.15 -20.46 20.46
C TRP A 396 -1.32 -20.81 20.68
N LYS A 397 -1.79 -21.88 20.05
CA LYS A 397 -3.13 -22.46 20.26
C LYS A 397 -2.99 -23.90 20.73
N ALA A 398 -3.85 -24.31 21.67
CA ALA A 398 -3.96 -25.72 22.02
C ALA A 398 -4.58 -26.47 20.84
N LYS A 399 -4.03 -27.63 20.49
CA LYS A 399 -4.69 -28.55 19.54
C LYS A 399 -5.91 -29.14 20.25
N ARG A 400 -7.12 -28.68 19.91
CA ARG A 400 -8.38 -29.23 20.47
C ARG A 400 -8.80 -30.43 19.61
N ASN A 401 -9.12 -31.55 20.24
CA ASN A 401 -9.66 -32.75 19.57
C ASN A 401 -11.17 -32.67 19.26
N ARG A 402 -11.89 -31.61 19.68
CA ARG A 402 -13.31 -31.40 19.33
C ARG A 402 -13.36 -30.57 18.05
N GLU A 403 -13.70 -31.22 16.94
CA GLU A 403 -13.60 -30.66 15.60
C GLU A 403 -14.84 -29.85 15.18
N HIS A 404 -16.01 -30.03 15.80
CA HIS A 404 -17.26 -29.48 15.28
C HIS A 404 -18.04 -28.62 16.28
N TRP A 405 -18.59 -27.50 15.80
CA TRP A 405 -19.37 -26.56 16.61
C TRP A 405 -20.71 -27.14 17.09
N PHE A 406 -21.19 -28.21 16.45
CA PHE A 406 -22.47 -28.84 16.72
C PHE A 406 -22.42 -30.02 17.71
N ASP A 407 -21.25 -30.29 18.32
CA ASP A 407 -21.08 -31.38 19.29
C ASP A 407 -21.91 -31.21 20.57
N ASP A 408 -22.34 -29.98 20.89
CA ASP A 408 -23.15 -29.66 22.07
C ASP A 408 -24.68 -29.70 21.79
N LEU A 409 -25.11 -30.01 20.57
CA LEU A 409 -26.54 -30.05 20.20
C LEU A 409 -27.24 -31.39 20.55
N PRO A 410 -28.56 -31.38 20.79
CA PRO A 410 -29.34 -32.60 21.03
C PRO A 410 -29.26 -33.58 19.85
N ARG A 411 -29.42 -34.89 20.15
CA ARG A 411 -29.19 -36.03 19.23
C ARG A 411 -29.80 -35.87 17.83
N THR A 412 -31.01 -35.31 17.72
CA THR A 412 -31.72 -35.12 16.46
C THR A 412 -31.06 -34.06 15.57
N ALA A 413 -30.74 -32.90 16.13
CA ALA A 413 -30.03 -31.84 15.45
C ALA A 413 -28.59 -32.24 15.12
N PHE A 414 -27.93 -32.96 16.02
CA PHE A 414 -26.58 -33.51 15.78
C PHE A 414 -26.53 -34.38 14.51
N LEU A 415 -27.53 -35.24 14.29
CA LEU A 415 -27.59 -36.08 13.09
C LEU A 415 -27.76 -35.27 11.81
N ILE A 416 -28.58 -34.21 11.84
CA ILE A 416 -28.79 -33.32 10.71
C ILE A 416 -27.50 -32.56 10.35
N PHE A 417 -26.86 -31.90 11.33
CA PHE A 417 -25.63 -31.15 11.10
C PHE A 417 -24.46 -32.06 10.71
N LYS A 418 -24.37 -33.26 11.28
CA LYS A 418 -23.40 -34.27 10.86
C LYS A 418 -23.62 -34.70 9.41
N GLY A 419 -24.87 -34.89 8.98
CA GLY A 419 -25.22 -35.19 7.59
C GLY A 419 -24.83 -34.05 6.64
N ILE A 420 -25.14 -32.80 7.00
CA ILE A 420 -24.78 -31.61 6.22
C ILE A 420 -23.25 -31.47 6.12
N ASN A 421 -22.52 -31.69 7.21
CA ASN A 421 -21.07 -31.63 7.21
C ASN A 421 -20.44 -32.69 6.29
N ILE A 422 -20.95 -33.93 6.32
CA ILE A 422 -20.52 -35.01 5.41
C ILE A 422 -20.81 -34.64 3.94
N LEU A 423 -22.00 -34.08 3.67
CA LEU A 423 -22.38 -33.66 2.32
C LEU A 423 -21.47 -32.55 1.79
N VAL A 424 -21.26 -31.48 2.58
CA VAL A 424 -20.47 -30.31 2.19
C VAL A 424 -18.99 -30.65 1.97
N ASN A 425 -18.44 -31.55 2.79
CA ASN A 425 -17.06 -32.01 2.65
C ASN A 425 -16.86 -33.06 1.55
N SER A 426 -17.95 -33.57 0.95
CA SER A 426 -17.84 -34.52 -0.15
C SER A 426 -17.24 -33.86 -1.40
N ARG A 427 -16.38 -34.61 -2.10
CA ARG A 427 -15.82 -34.15 -3.39
C ARG A 427 -16.91 -33.95 -4.44
N VAL A 428 -17.97 -34.75 -4.38
CA VAL A 428 -19.13 -34.68 -5.29
C VAL A 428 -19.82 -33.32 -5.20
N PHE A 429 -20.05 -32.81 -3.99
CA PHE A 429 -20.65 -31.50 -3.79
C PHE A 429 -19.80 -30.38 -4.42
N GLN A 430 -18.49 -30.42 -4.23
CA GLN A 430 -17.57 -29.44 -4.83
C GLN A 430 -17.60 -29.47 -6.36
N TYR A 431 -17.50 -30.66 -6.98
CA TYR A 431 -17.59 -30.78 -8.44
C TYR A 431 -18.95 -30.38 -9.00
N THR A 432 -20.03 -30.65 -8.26
CA THR A 432 -21.38 -30.21 -8.64
C THR A 432 -21.43 -28.68 -8.70
N MET A 433 -20.91 -27.98 -7.69
CA MET A 433 -20.87 -26.52 -7.69
C MET A 433 -20.00 -25.95 -8.81
N TYR A 434 -18.85 -26.55 -9.12
CA TYR A 434 -18.05 -26.14 -10.28
C TYR A 434 -18.79 -26.34 -11.60
N THR A 435 -19.56 -27.43 -11.73
CA THR A 435 -20.40 -27.69 -12.91
C THR A 435 -21.50 -26.63 -13.04
N VAL A 436 -22.16 -26.26 -11.95
CA VAL A 436 -23.17 -25.17 -11.93
C VAL A 436 -22.56 -23.85 -12.39
N VAL A 437 -21.37 -23.48 -11.89
CA VAL A 437 -20.67 -22.26 -12.31
C VAL A 437 -20.32 -22.30 -13.79
N ALA A 438 -19.86 -23.44 -14.32
CA ALA A 438 -19.54 -23.61 -15.72
C ALA A 438 -20.79 -23.48 -16.61
N VAL A 439 -21.90 -24.12 -16.23
CA VAL A 439 -23.18 -24.02 -16.93
C VAL A 439 -23.71 -22.59 -16.93
N ASN A 440 -23.61 -21.87 -15.80
CA ASN A 440 -23.96 -20.46 -15.72
C ASN A 440 -23.11 -19.60 -16.67
N GLY A 441 -21.80 -19.85 -16.73
CA GLY A 441 -20.91 -19.14 -17.66
C GLY A 441 -21.27 -19.35 -19.13
N ILE A 442 -21.57 -20.61 -19.51
CA ILE A 442 -22.04 -20.95 -20.86
C ILE A 442 -23.38 -20.28 -21.14
N TRP A 443 -24.31 -20.28 -20.16
CA TRP A 443 -25.60 -19.63 -20.30
C TRP A 443 -25.48 -18.13 -20.54
N ILE A 444 -24.68 -17.42 -19.74
CA ILE A 444 -24.41 -15.99 -19.91
C ILE A 444 -23.83 -15.73 -21.32
N LEU A 445 -22.90 -16.56 -21.78
CA LEU A 445 -22.30 -16.43 -23.10
C LEU A 445 -23.36 -16.58 -24.22
N VAL A 446 -24.19 -17.62 -24.16
CA VAL A 446 -25.28 -17.85 -25.13
C VAL A 446 -26.28 -16.71 -25.11
N GLU A 447 -26.69 -16.24 -23.93
CA GLU A 447 -27.59 -15.10 -23.76
C GLU A 447 -27.01 -13.83 -24.38
N THR A 448 -25.71 -13.56 -24.19
CA THR A 448 -25.05 -12.40 -24.82
C THR A 448 -24.99 -12.48 -26.34
N PHE A 449 -24.76 -13.67 -26.91
CA PHE A 449 -24.76 -13.87 -28.36
C PHE A 449 -26.16 -13.77 -28.98
N MET A 450 -27.17 -14.39 -28.36
CA MET A 450 -28.54 -14.42 -28.89
C MET A 450 -29.18 -13.03 -28.91
N LEU A 451 -28.79 -12.15 -27.99
CA LEU A 451 -29.45 -10.85 -27.79
C LEU A 451 -28.58 -9.67 -28.25
N GLN A 452 -27.52 -9.91 -29.04
CA GLN A 452 -26.59 -8.90 -29.57
C GLN A 452 -26.19 -7.84 -28.52
N GLY A 453 -26.02 -8.23 -27.25
CA GLY A 453 -25.67 -7.33 -26.15
C GLY A 453 -26.78 -6.44 -25.58
N GLY A 454 -28.00 -6.44 -26.14
CA GLY A 454 -29.11 -5.57 -25.68
C GLY A 454 -29.68 -5.93 -24.30
N ASN A 455 -29.44 -7.14 -23.80
CA ASN A 455 -29.99 -7.62 -22.53
C ASN A 455 -29.42 -6.92 -21.28
N PHE A 456 -28.25 -6.29 -21.38
CA PHE A 456 -27.66 -5.53 -20.28
C PHE A 456 -28.40 -4.22 -19.98
N PHE A 457 -29.29 -3.75 -20.86
CA PHE A 457 -30.05 -2.52 -20.67
C PHE A 457 -31.54 -2.76 -20.44
N SER A 458 -31.97 -4.03 -20.45
CA SER A 458 -33.36 -4.38 -20.16
C SER A 458 -33.60 -4.34 -18.66
N ARG A 459 -34.66 -3.63 -18.24
CA ARG A 459 -35.13 -3.57 -16.84
C ARG A 459 -35.57 -4.94 -16.30
N ASN A 460 -35.85 -5.89 -17.19
CA ASN A 460 -36.33 -7.22 -16.81
C ASN A 460 -35.17 -8.11 -16.35
N VAL A 461 -35.23 -8.53 -15.08
CA VAL A 461 -34.30 -9.54 -14.55
C VAL A 461 -34.58 -10.89 -15.24
N PRO A 462 -33.59 -11.52 -15.88
CA PRO A 462 -33.79 -12.82 -16.48
C PRO A 462 -34.03 -13.87 -15.39
N TRP A 463 -35.02 -14.74 -15.61
CA TRP A 463 -35.36 -15.82 -14.68
C TRP A 463 -34.16 -16.74 -14.38
N SER A 464 -33.28 -16.94 -15.37
CA SER A 464 -32.04 -17.71 -15.23
C SER A 464 -31.14 -17.16 -14.11
N TYR A 465 -31.04 -15.83 -13.97
CA TYR A 465 -30.25 -15.19 -12.92
C TYR A 465 -30.80 -15.51 -11.53
N ILE A 466 -32.13 -15.47 -11.36
CA ILE A 466 -32.79 -15.83 -10.10
C ILE A 466 -32.53 -17.31 -9.75
N VAL A 467 -32.61 -18.20 -10.74
CA VAL A 467 -32.31 -19.63 -10.56
C VAL A 467 -30.86 -19.84 -10.11
N PHE A 468 -29.87 -19.25 -10.77
CA PHE A 468 -28.47 -19.40 -10.35
C PHE A 468 -28.20 -18.76 -8.98
N LEU A 469 -28.78 -17.58 -8.69
CA LEU A 469 -28.62 -16.91 -7.41
C LEU A 469 -29.20 -17.73 -6.25
N THR A 470 -30.36 -18.35 -6.45
CA THR A 470 -30.96 -19.24 -5.43
C THR A 470 -30.09 -20.48 -5.18
N ILE A 471 -29.53 -21.10 -6.23
CA ILE A 471 -28.59 -22.23 -6.07
C ILE A 471 -27.37 -21.81 -5.23
N TYR A 472 -26.76 -20.65 -5.53
CA TYR A 472 -25.63 -20.14 -4.75
C TYR A 472 -26.00 -19.74 -3.33
N GLY A 473 -27.21 -19.22 -3.10
CA GLY A 473 -27.74 -18.93 -1.77
C GLY A 473 -27.90 -20.20 -0.92
N VAL A 474 -28.44 -21.28 -1.52
CA VAL A 474 -28.59 -22.57 -0.83
C VAL A 474 -27.22 -23.19 -0.54
N GLU A 475 -26.28 -23.14 -1.49
CA GLU A 475 -24.89 -23.57 -1.28
C GLU A 475 -24.26 -22.86 -0.06
N LEU A 476 -24.43 -21.54 0.01
CA LEU A 476 -23.91 -20.70 1.09
C LEU A 476 -24.45 -21.12 2.47
N LEU A 477 -25.77 -21.33 2.56
CA LEU A 477 -26.43 -21.76 3.80
C LEU A 477 -25.97 -23.15 4.22
N LEU A 478 -25.85 -24.10 3.28
CA LEU A 478 -25.36 -25.45 3.56
C LEU A 478 -23.91 -25.43 4.05
N LYS A 479 -23.02 -24.66 3.41
CA LYS A 479 -21.62 -24.55 3.85
C LYS A 479 -21.47 -23.88 5.21
N THR A 480 -22.21 -22.81 5.45
CA THR A 480 -22.14 -22.06 6.71
C THR A 480 -22.64 -22.89 7.89
N THR A 481 -23.67 -23.72 7.68
CA THR A 481 -24.22 -24.63 8.71
C THR A 481 -23.37 -25.87 8.89
N GLY A 482 -22.83 -26.47 7.82
CA GLY A 482 -22.02 -27.70 7.89
C GLY A 482 -20.65 -27.50 8.54
N LEU A 483 -19.90 -26.45 8.13
CA LEU A 483 -18.57 -26.12 8.67
C LEU A 483 -18.65 -25.26 9.93
N GLY A 484 -19.74 -24.49 10.08
CA GLY A 484 -19.88 -23.46 11.10
C GLY A 484 -19.33 -22.11 10.64
N PRO A 485 -19.88 -21.00 11.15
CA PRO A 485 -19.58 -19.66 10.65
C PRO A 485 -18.11 -19.25 10.85
N ILE A 486 -17.48 -19.68 11.96
CA ILE A 486 -16.09 -19.34 12.26
C ILE A 486 -15.12 -20.04 11.31
N GLU A 487 -15.33 -21.34 11.06
CA GLU A 487 -14.48 -22.12 10.15
C GLU A 487 -14.76 -21.72 8.69
N TYR A 488 -16.01 -21.48 8.33
CA TYR A 488 -16.41 -21.01 7.00
C TYR A 488 -15.73 -19.67 6.65
N LEU A 489 -15.83 -18.66 7.52
CA LEU A 489 -15.24 -17.33 7.30
C LEU A 489 -13.71 -17.32 7.43
N SER A 490 -13.10 -18.37 7.98
CA SER A 490 -11.64 -18.48 8.06
C SER A 490 -10.97 -18.67 6.70
N SER A 491 -11.70 -19.23 5.72
CA SER A 491 -11.22 -19.41 4.36
C SER A 491 -11.54 -18.19 3.50
N GLY A 492 -10.51 -17.53 2.97
CA GLY A 492 -10.68 -16.33 2.12
C GLY A 492 -11.54 -16.57 0.88
N TRP A 493 -11.51 -17.79 0.33
CA TRP A 493 -12.32 -18.17 -0.82
C TRP A 493 -13.81 -18.35 -0.50
N ASN A 494 -14.12 -18.82 0.70
CA ASN A 494 -15.49 -18.90 1.20
C ASN A 494 -16.02 -17.50 1.56
N LEU A 495 -15.17 -16.64 2.11
CA LEU A 495 -15.48 -15.22 2.33
C LEU A 495 -15.79 -14.49 1.01
N PHE A 496 -15.05 -14.78 -0.06
CA PHE A 496 -15.34 -14.26 -1.40
C PHE A 496 -16.68 -14.77 -1.95
N ASP A 497 -16.98 -16.07 -1.81
CA ASP A 497 -18.29 -16.61 -2.25
C ASP A 497 -19.44 -15.97 -1.47
N PHE A 498 -19.23 -15.75 -0.16
CA PHE A 498 -20.18 -15.05 0.70
C PHE A 498 -20.40 -13.62 0.25
N SER A 499 -19.33 -12.83 0.03
CA SER A 499 -19.46 -11.43 -0.37
C SER A 499 -20.16 -11.29 -1.73
N VAL A 500 -19.75 -12.06 -2.74
CA VAL A 500 -20.36 -12.01 -4.09
C VAL A 500 -21.84 -12.42 -4.05
N THR A 501 -22.19 -13.46 -3.29
CA THR A 501 -23.60 -13.89 -3.15
C THR A 501 -24.42 -12.84 -2.41
N LEU A 502 -23.88 -12.27 -1.33
CA LEU A 502 -24.53 -11.21 -0.55
C LEU A 502 -24.78 -9.95 -1.40
N PHE A 503 -23.77 -9.49 -2.15
CA PHE A 503 -23.93 -8.35 -3.06
C PHE A 503 -24.98 -8.62 -4.14
N ALA A 504 -25.02 -9.82 -4.70
CA ALA A 504 -26.03 -10.20 -5.70
C ALA A 504 -27.47 -10.19 -5.11
N PHE A 505 -27.65 -10.65 -3.87
CA PHE A 505 -28.93 -10.54 -3.16
C PHE A 505 -29.31 -9.10 -2.86
N LEU A 506 -28.36 -8.26 -2.40
CA LEU A 506 -28.59 -6.84 -2.17
C LEU A 506 -28.98 -6.10 -3.46
N GLY A 507 -28.33 -6.41 -4.58
CA GLY A 507 -28.67 -5.86 -5.89
C GLY A 507 -30.08 -6.25 -6.35
N LEU A 508 -30.47 -7.53 -6.17
CA LEU A 508 -31.82 -7.99 -6.51
C LEU A 508 -32.88 -7.32 -5.62
N MET A 509 -32.60 -7.18 -4.32
CA MET A 509 -33.49 -6.52 -3.37
C MET A 509 -33.63 -5.03 -3.67
N ALA A 510 -32.52 -4.32 -3.96
CA ALA A 510 -32.55 -2.91 -4.34
C ALA A 510 -33.36 -2.67 -5.63
N LEU A 511 -33.24 -3.57 -6.61
CA LEU A 511 -34.03 -3.52 -7.84
C LEU A 511 -35.51 -3.78 -7.57
N ALA A 512 -35.85 -4.70 -6.66
CA ALA A 512 -37.24 -4.94 -6.24
C ALA A 512 -37.86 -3.70 -5.57
N PHE A 513 -37.05 -2.87 -4.91
CA PHE A 513 -37.45 -1.57 -4.36
C PHE A 513 -37.38 -0.40 -5.38
N ASN A 514 -37.21 -0.68 -6.67
CA ASN A 514 -37.11 0.32 -7.75
C ASN A 514 -35.96 1.34 -7.58
N MET A 515 -34.86 0.95 -6.92
CA MET A 515 -33.67 1.79 -6.82
C MET A 515 -32.79 1.60 -8.08
N GLU A 516 -33.13 2.30 -9.17
CA GLU A 516 -32.47 2.19 -10.48
C GLU A 516 -30.92 2.26 -10.47
N PRO A 517 -30.25 3.14 -9.69
CA PRO A 517 -28.79 3.21 -9.71
C PRO A 517 -28.10 1.94 -9.19
N PHE A 518 -28.80 0.96 -8.58
CA PHE A 518 -28.19 -0.31 -8.15
C PHE A 518 -28.25 -1.42 -9.22
N TYR A 519 -28.84 -1.16 -10.38
CA TYR A 519 -28.92 -2.14 -11.47
C TYR A 519 -27.54 -2.63 -11.94
N PHE A 520 -26.48 -1.82 -11.82
CA PHE A 520 -25.10 -2.24 -12.15
C PHE A 520 -24.66 -3.49 -11.38
N ILE A 521 -25.20 -3.75 -10.18
CA ILE A 521 -24.86 -4.95 -9.41
C ILE A 521 -25.32 -6.23 -10.15
N VAL A 522 -26.48 -6.16 -10.83
CA VAL A 522 -26.99 -7.25 -11.67
C VAL A 522 -26.13 -7.42 -12.93
N VAL A 523 -25.63 -6.32 -13.50
CA VAL A 523 -24.70 -6.33 -14.64
C VAL A 523 -23.38 -7.04 -14.28
N LEU A 524 -22.95 -6.94 -13.02
CA LEU A 524 -21.75 -7.63 -12.49
C LEU A 524 -21.92 -9.14 -12.26
N ARG A 525 -23.03 -9.77 -12.72
CA ARG A 525 -23.24 -11.24 -12.66
C ARG A 525 -22.04 -12.10 -13.16
N PRO A 526 -21.23 -11.71 -14.17
CA PRO A 526 -20.08 -12.51 -14.58
C PRO A 526 -18.99 -12.64 -13.51
N LEU A 527 -18.95 -11.75 -12.49
CA LEU A 527 -18.00 -11.88 -11.37
C LEU A 527 -18.16 -13.20 -10.61
N GLN A 528 -19.36 -13.81 -10.66
CA GLN A 528 -19.61 -15.14 -10.08
C GLN A 528 -18.77 -16.24 -10.75
N LEU A 529 -18.35 -16.05 -12.02
CA LEU A 529 -17.51 -16.99 -12.75
C LEU A 529 -16.06 -17.01 -12.25
N LEU A 530 -15.63 -15.99 -11.49
CA LEU A 530 -14.32 -15.97 -10.83
C LEU A 530 -14.15 -17.15 -9.85
N ARG A 531 -15.26 -17.76 -9.40
CA ARG A 531 -15.23 -19.02 -8.63
C ARG A 531 -14.54 -20.16 -9.37
N LEU A 532 -14.60 -20.18 -10.70
CA LEU A 532 -13.96 -21.20 -11.53
C LEU A 532 -12.42 -21.12 -11.44
N PHE A 533 -11.85 -19.96 -11.14
CA PHE A 533 -10.40 -19.80 -10.97
C PHE A 533 -9.86 -20.58 -9.76
N LYS A 534 -10.73 -20.98 -8.82
CA LYS A 534 -10.38 -21.89 -7.71
C LYS A 534 -9.94 -23.27 -8.20
N LEU A 535 -10.44 -23.71 -9.35
CA LEU A 535 -10.19 -25.07 -9.86
C LEU A 535 -8.71 -25.31 -10.15
N LYS A 536 -8.03 -24.32 -10.75
CA LYS A 536 -6.61 -24.44 -11.11
C LYS A 536 -5.75 -23.84 -10.01
N LYS A 537 -4.94 -24.70 -9.40
CA LYS A 537 -3.94 -24.36 -8.38
C LYS A 537 -3.08 -23.13 -8.72
N ARG A 538 -2.65 -23.01 -9.99
CA ARG A 538 -1.85 -21.86 -10.46
C ARG A 538 -2.57 -20.53 -10.29
N TYR A 539 -3.86 -20.44 -10.61
CA TYR A 539 -4.63 -19.19 -10.46
C TYR A 539 -4.87 -18.85 -9.00
N ARG A 540 -5.11 -19.87 -8.17
CA ARG A 540 -5.23 -19.70 -6.72
C ARG A 540 -3.98 -19.06 -6.13
N ASN A 541 -2.81 -19.61 -6.45
CA ASN A 541 -1.53 -19.07 -5.98
C ASN A 541 -1.35 -17.61 -6.44
N VAL A 542 -1.68 -17.29 -7.69
CA VAL A 542 -1.59 -15.90 -8.20
C VAL A 542 -2.50 -14.96 -7.40
N LEU A 543 -3.77 -15.31 -7.20
CA LEU A 543 -4.73 -14.45 -6.49
C LEU A 543 -4.40 -14.32 -5.00
N ASP A 544 -4.01 -15.40 -4.33
CA ASP A 544 -3.57 -15.38 -2.94
C ASP A 544 -2.37 -14.44 -2.77
N THR A 545 -1.39 -14.51 -3.69
CA THR A 545 -0.23 -13.59 -3.68
C THR A 545 -0.62 -12.15 -3.99
N MET A 546 -1.61 -11.91 -4.87
CA MET A 546 -2.09 -10.57 -5.18
C MET A 546 -2.74 -9.91 -3.95
N PHE A 547 -3.66 -10.60 -3.27
CA PHE A 547 -4.31 -10.08 -2.06
C PHE A 547 -3.33 -9.87 -0.91
N GLU A 548 -2.34 -10.76 -0.77
CA GLU A 548 -1.28 -10.58 0.23
C GLU A 548 -0.41 -9.35 -0.05
N LEU A 549 -0.14 -9.05 -1.33
CA LEU A 549 0.66 -7.89 -1.74
C LEU A 549 -0.17 -6.59 -1.84
N PHE A 550 -1.50 -6.67 -1.82
CA PHE A 550 -2.39 -5.52 -2.01
C PHE A 550 -2.12 -4.33 -1.06
N PRO A 551 -1.93 -4.52 0.26
CA PRO A 551 -1.62 -3.38 1.15
C PRO A 551 -0.32 -2.66 0.76
N ARG A 552 0.66 -3.40 0.24
CA ARG A 552 1.92 -2.85 -0.27
C ARG A 552 1.69 -2.09 -1.57
N MET A 553 0.89 -2.63 -2.49
CA MET A 553 0.50 -1.95 -3.74
C MET A 553 -0.28 -0.67 -3.45
N ALA A 554 -1.22 -0.68 -2.50
CA ALA A 554 -1.97 0.50 -2.08
C ALA A 554 -1.04 1.60 -1.55
N SER A 555 0.02 1.24 -0.81
CA SER A 555 1.01 2.23 -0.33
C SER A 555 1.82 2.88 -1.46
N LEU A 556 2.08 2.15 -2.56
CA LEU A 556 2.73 2.69 -3.75
C LEU A 556 1.76 3.53 -4.60
N GLY A 557 0.53 3.07 -4.76
CA GLY A 557 -0.53 3.84 -5.43
C GLY A 557 -0.78 5.17 -4.74
N LEU A 558 -0.76 5.20 -3.40
CA LEU A 558 -0.83 6.44 -2.64
C LEU A 558 0.40 7.35 -2.86
N THR A 559 1.60 6.77 -3.06
CA THR A 559 2.79 7.55 -3.47
C THR A 559 2.59 8.20 -4.84
N LEU A 560 2.03 7.47 -5.82
CA LEU A 560 1.70 8.03 -7.14
C LEU A 560 0.65 9.15 -7.04
N LEU A 561 -0.42 8.95 -6.25
CA LEU A 561 -1.44 9.98 -6.03
C LEU A 561 -0.89 11.26 -5.40
N ILE A 562 0.16 11.16 -4.57
CA ILE A 562 0.85 12.36 -4.03
C ILE A 562 1.52 13.16 -5.16
N PHE A 563 2.15 12.50 -6.14
CA PHE A 563 2.69 13.18 -7.31
C PHE A 563 1.57 13.83 -8.13
N TYR A 564 0.48 13.10 -8.39
CA TYR A 564 -0.69 13.67 -9.10
C TYR A 564 -1.26 14.88 -8.37
N TYR A 565 -1.37 14.85 -7.05
CA TYR A 565 -1.83 16.01 -6.28
C TYR A 565 -0.94 17.24 -6.50
N CYS A 566 0.38 17.10 -6.45
CA CYS A 566 1.27 18.24 -6.66
C CYS A 566 1.12 18.82 -8.08
N PHE A 567 1.07 17.98 -9.11
CA PHE A 567 0.91 18.43 -10.50
C PHE A 567 -0.48 18.97 -10.78
N ALA A 568 -1.54 18.39 -10.20
CA ALA A 568 -2.91 18.83 -10.40
C ALA A 568 -3.14 20.21 -9.79
N ILE A 569 -2.61 20.49 -8.60
CA ILE A 569 -2.70 21.84 -8.00
C ILE A 569 -2.01 22.87 -8.90
N VAL A 570 -0.80 22.56 -9.39
CA VAL A 570 -0.08 23.44 -10.31
C VAL A 570 -0.87 23.62 -11.62
N GLY A 571 -1.43 22.54 -12.16
CA GLY A 571 -2.22 22.56 -13.39
C GLY A 571 -3.50 23.38 -13.26
N MET A 572 -4.23 23.25 -12.15
CA MET A 572 -5.44 24.05 -11.91
C MET A 572 -5.13 25.55 -11.81
N GLU A 573 -4.05 25.92 -11.13
CA GLU A 573 -3.69 27.33 -10.96
C GLU A 573 -3.27 28.01 -12.27
N PHE A 574 -2.69 27.25 -13.21
CA PHE A 574 -2.20 27.79 -14.48
C PHE A 574 -3.13 27.56 -15.68
N PHE A 575 -3.95 26.50 -15.66
CA PHE A 575 -4.70 26.02 -16.82
C PHE A 575 -6.22 25.90 -16.58
N ALA A 576 -6.74 26.37 -15.44
CA ALA A 576 -8.20 26.44 -15.24
C ALA A 576 -8.85 27.40 -16.24
N GLY A 577 -9.94 26.96 -16.87
CA GLY A 577 -10.70 27.72 -17.86
C GLY A 577 -10.01 27.94 -19.21
N VAL A 578 -8.83 27.34 -19.43
CA VAL A 578 -8.08 27.48 -20.68
C VAL A 578 -8.70 26.66 -21.81
N VAL A 579 -9.17 25.45 -21.50
CA VAL A 579 -9.74 24.53 -22.46
C VAL A 579 -11.26 24.61 -22.41
N TYR A 580 -11.90 24.92 -23.55
CA TYR A 580 -13.35 25.03 -23.68
C TYR A 580 -13.84 24.43 -25.02
N PRO A 581 -15.14 24.12 -25.19
CA PRO A 581 -15.62 23.52 -26.43
C PRO A 581 -15.34 24.42 -27.65
N ASN A 582 -14.85 23.82 -28.74
CA ASN A 582 -14.50 24.51 -30.01
C ASN A 582 -13.36 25.55 -29.90
N CYS A 583 -12.41 25.35 -28.98
CA CYS A 583 -11.17 26.14 -28.88
C CYS A 583 -10.04 25.57 -29.77
N CYS A 584 -8.82 26.13 -29.68
CA CYS A 584 -7.62 25.61 -30.35
C CYS A 584 -7.69 25.54 -31.89
N ASN A 585 -8.53 26.36 -32.53
CA ASN A 585 -8.75 26.32 -33.98
C ASN A 585 -7.53 26.73 -34.82
N THR A 586 -6.54 27.39 -34.21
CA THR A 586 -5.31 27.85 -34.87
C THR A 586 -4.20 26.80 -34.87
N SER A 587 -4.36 25.72 -34.12
CA SER A 587 -3.34 24.68 -33.97
C SER A 587 -3.65 23.44 -34.81
N THR A 588 -2.69 22.52 -34.89
CA THR A 588 -2.84 21.25 -35.63
C THR A 588 -3.81 20.28 -34.95
N VAL A 589 -4.30 20.59 -33.75
CA VAL A 589 -5.20 19.74 -32.96
C VAL A 589 -6.65 20.24 -32.96
N ALA A 590 -6.99 21.21 -33.83
CA ALA A 590 -8.33 21.79 -33.93
C ALA A 590 -9.45 20.72 -34.07
N ASP A 591 -9.21 19.67 -34.84
CA ASP A 591 -10.18 18.59 -35.07
C ASP A 591 -10.58 17.85 -33.78
N SER A 592 -9.64 17.75 -32.82
CA SER A 592 -9.85 17.09 -31.53
C SER A 592 -10.66 17.94 -30.54
N TYR A 593 -10.66 19.26 -30.69
CA TYR A 593 -11.39 20.18 -29.81
C TYR A 593 -12.71 20.68 -30.41
N ARG A 594 -13.08 20.19 -31.61
CA ARG A 594 -14.30 20.65 -32.31
C ARG A 594 -15.57 20.33 -31.52
N TRP A 595 -16.53 21.25 -31.63
CA TRP A 595 -17.91 21.06 -31.19
C TRP A 595 -18.84 21.72 -32.20
N VAL A 596 -19.45 20.93 -33.09
CA VAL A 596 -20.25 21.46 -34.22
C VAL A 596 -21.63 20.80 -34.25
N ASN A 597 -22.66 21.64 -34.27
CA ASN A 597 -24.05 21.20 -34.37
C ASN A 597 -24.48 21.12 -35.84
N HIS A 598 -24.94 19.95 -36.27
CA HIS A 598 -25.56 19.75 -37.57
C HIS A 598 -27.04 19.39 -37.40
N THR A 599 -27.93 20.20 -37.96
CA THR A 599 -29.37 19.90 -38.00
C THR A 599 -29.71 19.11 -39.25
N VAL A 600 -30.07 17.84 -39.07
CA VAL A 600 -30.57 16.98 -40.16
C VAL A 600 -32.06 16.68 -39.89
N GLY A 601 -32.93 17.41 -40.57
CA GLY A 601 -34.38 17.36 -40.31
C GLY A 601 -34.72 17.91 -38.91
N ASN A 602 -35.45 17.13 -38.10
CA ASN A 602 -35.82 17.49 -36.72
C ASN A 602 -34.79 17.05 -35.66
N LYS A 603 -33.64 16.49 -36.05
CA LYS A 603 -32.60 16.02 -35.12
C LYS A 603 -31.35 16.87 -35.24
N THR A 604 -30.90 17.41 -34.12
CA THR A 604 -29.55 17.99 -33.95
C THR A 604 -28.58 16.86 -33.66
N VAL A 605 -27.68 16.59 -34.59
CA VAL A 605 -26.53 15.68 -34.39
C VAL A 605 -25.32 16.55 -34.10
N VAL A 606 -24.64 16.28 -32.99
CA VAL A 606 -23.44 17.02 -32.60
C VAL A 606 -22.22 16.20 -32.96
N GLU A 607 -21.30 16.79 -33.72
CA GLU A 607 -19.98 16.23 -33.96
C GLU A 607 -18.99 16.83 -32.96
N GLU A 608 -18.52 16.00 -32.03
CA GLU A 608 -17.66 16.40 -30.91
C GLU A 608 -16.32 15.66 -30.96
N GLY A 609 -15.22 16.36 -30.70
CA GLY A 609 -13.89 15.75 -30.55
C GLY A 609 -13.55 15.29 -29.12
N TYR A 610 -14.42 15.57 -28.13
CA TYR A 610 -14.35 15.19 -26.70
C TYR A 610 -13.12 15.64 -25.89
N TYR A 611 -11.99 16.02 -26.49
CA TYR A 611 -10.77 16.42 -25.75
C TYR A 611 -10.94 17.69 -24.91
N TYR A 612 -11.97 18.50 -25.14
CA TYR A 612 -12.29 19.64 -24.28
C TYR A 612 -12.76 19.24 -22.87
N LEU A 613 -13.16 17.98 -22.66
CA LEU A 613 -13.51 17.45 -21.34
C LEU A 613 -12.28 17.26 -20.43
N ASN A 614 -11.10 17.12 -21.03
CA ASN A 614 -9.82 16.94 -20.35
C ASN A 614 -9.26 18.30 -19.90
N ASN A 615 -9.91 18.88 -18.91
CA ASN A 615 -9.56 20.21 -18.38
C ASN A 615 -8.91 20.13 -16.99
N PHE A 616 -8.42 21.28 -16.54
CA PHE A 616 -7.84 21.50 -15.21
C PHE A 616 -8.73 22.41 -14.36
N ASP A 617 -10.05 22.38 -14.55
CA ASP A 617 -10.97 23.26 -13.83
C ASP A 617 -11.20 22.78 -12.39
N ASN A 618 -11.21 21.46 -12.21
CA ASN A 618 -11.45 20.80 -10.93
C ASN A 618 -10.33 19.80 -10.62
N ILE A 619 -10.13 19.51 -9.33
CA ILE A 619 -9.12 18.54 -8.90
C ILE A 619 -9.39 17.13 -9.43
N LEU A 620 -10.67 16.75 -9.54
CA LEU A 620 -11.07 15.43 -10.07
C LEU A 620 -10.81 15.33 -11.57
N ASN A 621 -11.22 16.35 -12.34
CA ASN A 621 -10.94 16.41 -13.78
C ASN A 621 -9.43 16.40 -14.03
N SER A 622 -8.68 17.21 -13.26
CA SER A 622 -7.21 17.23 -13.30
C SER A 622 -6.61 15.84 -13.02
N PHE A 623 -7.14 15.09 -12.07
CA PHE A 623 -6.68 13.72 -11.80
C PHE A 623 -6.94 12.75 -12.95
N VAL A 624 -8.11 12.85 -13.59
CA VAL A 624 -8.41 12.04 -14.78
C VAL A 624 -7.48 12.43 -15.94
N THR A 625 -7.32 13.72 -16.21
CA THR A 625 -6.40 14.24 -17.24
C THR A 625 -4.96 13.79 -16.98
N LEU A 626 -4.45 13.88 -15.75
CA LEU A 626 -3.10 13.40 -15.40
C LEU A 626 -2.98 11.86 -15.49
N PHE A 627 -4.05 11.13 -15.19
CA PHE A 627 -4.09 9.68 -15.37
C PHE A 627 -3.99 9.32 -16.85
N GLU A 628 -4.74 9.99 -17.74
CA GLU A 628 -4.65 9.81 -19.19
C GLU A 628 -3.24 10.10 -19.71
N LEU A 629 -2.62 11.21 -19.26
CA LEU A 629 -1.23 11.52 -19.59
C LEU A 629 -0.23 10.46 -19.11
N THR A 630 -0.54 9.74 -18.03
CA THR A 630 0.32 8.66 -17.51
C THR A 630 0.24 7.39 -18.36
N VAL A 631 -0.86 7.19 -19.08
CA VAL A 631 -1.00 6.08 -20.04
C VAL A 631 -0.15 6.32 -21.31
N VAL A 632 0.33 7.55 -21.52
CA VAL A 632 1.26 7.96 -22.61
C VAL A 632 0.63 7.96 -24.01
N ASN A 633 -0.66 7.62 -24.14
CA ASN A 633 -1.36 7.70 -25.42
C ASN A 633 -1.89 9.11 -25.67
N ASP A 634 -1.72 9.63 -26.89
CA ASP A 634 -2.27 10.91 -27.37
C ASP A 634 -2.01 12.13 -26.47
N TRP A 635 -1.00 12.04 -25.60
CA TRP A 635 -0.67 13.06 -24.59
C TRP A 635 -0.28 14.40 -25.21
N TYR A 636 0.29 14.38 -26.42
CA TYR A 636 0.68 15.57 -27.16
C TYR A 636 -0.54 16.39 -27.62
N ILE A 637 -1.72 15.79 -27.79
CA ILE A 637 -2.95 16.51 -28.16
C ILE A 637 -3.35 17.45 -27.03
N ILE A 638 -3.32 16.95 -25.79
CA ILE A 638 -3.61 17.73 -24.58
C ILE A 638 -2.54 18.82 -24.40
N MET A 639 -1.26 18.47 -24.59
CA MET A 639 -0.16 19.44 -24.50
C MET A 639 -0.34 20.57 -25.53
N GLU A 640 -0.53 20.24 -26.81
CA GLU A 640 -0.65 21.26 -27.86
C GLU A 640 -1.96 22.06 -27.80
N GLY A 641 -3.03 21.48 -27.27
CA GLY A 641 -4.25 22.24 -26.97
C GLY A 641 -4.04 23.30 -25.88
N VAL A 642 -3.32 22.95 -24.81
CA VAL A 642 -3.01 23.93 -23.75
C VAL A 642 -1.99 24.97 -24.23
N THR A 643 -1.01 24.61 -25.05
CA THR A 643 0.00 25.55 -25.56
C THR A 643 -0.59 26.54 -26.57
N SER A 644 -1.61 26.16 -27.34
CA SER A 644 -2.25 27.06 -28.31
C SER A 644 -2.99 28.20 -27.63
N GLU A 645 -3.53 27.96 -26.44
CA GLU A 645 -4.27 28.97 -25.66
C GLU A 645 -3.38 29.69 -24.62
N THR A 646 -2.17 29.19 -24.36
CA THR A 646 -1.25 29.75 -23.35
C THR A 646 0.08 30.21 -23.94
N THR A 647 1.20 29.63 -23.51
CA THR A 647 2.56 29.94 -23.97
C THR A 647 3.34 28.66 -24.17
N HIS A 648 4.42 28.71 -24.94
CA HIS A 648 5.28 27.54 -25.15
C HIS A 648 5.91 26.98 -23.86
N TRP A 649 5.96 27.76 -22.78
CA TRP A 649 6.45 27.31 -21.47
C TRP A 649 5.56 26.24 -20.83
N SER A 650 4.28 26.14 -21.22
CA SER A 650 3.41 25.06 -20.76
C SER A 650 3.86 23.68 -21.26
N ARG A 651 4.57 23.60 -22.40
CA ARG A 651 5.22 22.34 -22.85
C ARG A 651 6.16 21.79 -21.79
N LEU A 652 6.88 22.65 -21.07
CA LEU A 652 7.80 22.23 -20.02
C LEU A 652 7.06 21.53 -18.87
N TYR A 653 5.85 21.97 -18.53
CA TYR A 653 5.03 21.31 -17.51
C TYR A 653 4.72 19.86 -17.89
N PHE A 654 4.24 19.63 -19.13
CA PHE A 654 3.91 18.28 -19.61
C PHE A 654 5.16 17.40 -19.77
N MET A 655 6.28 17.95 -20.24
CA MET A 655 7.54 17.21 -20.37
C MET A 655 8.12 16.80 -19.00
N ILE A 656 8.09 17.70 -18.00
CA ILE A 656 8.51 17.37 -16.63
C ILE A 656 7.59 16.30 -16.04
N PHE A 657 6.27 16.43 -16.24
CA PHE A 657 5.31 15.43 -15.78
C PHE A 657 5.59 14.05 -16.40
N TYR A 658 5.86 13.99 -17.70
CA TYR A 658 6.18 12.75 -18.40
C TYR A 658 7.41 12.06 -17.83
N ILE A 659 8.53 12.81 -17.66
CA ILE A 659 9.77 12.25 -17.10
C ILE A 659 9.54 11.75 -15.66
N VAL A 660 8.87 12.55 -14.82
CA VAL A 660 8.62 12.17 -13.43
C VAL A 660 7.71 10.95 -13.34
N THR A 661 6.61 10.91 -14.08
CA THR A 661 5.66 9.79 -14.05
C THR A 661 6.24 8.51 -14.62
N MET A 662 7.03 8.58 -15.70
CA MET A 662 7.75 7.44 -16.24
C MET A 662 8.69 6.84 -15.19
N VAL A 663 9.49 7.65 -14.50
CA VAL A 663 10.38 7.17 -13.42
C VAL A 663 9.58 6.53 -12.29
N VAL A 664 8.55 7.23 -11.81
CA VAL A 664 7.76 6.75 -10.68
C VAL A 664 7.05 5.45 -11.02
N MET A 665 6.42 5.36 -12.19
CA MET A 665 5.72 4.15 -12.63
C MET A 665 6.66 2.98 -12.85
N THR A 666 7.84 3.20 -13.44
CA THR A 666 8.79 2.12 -13.69
C THR A 666 9.36 1.54 -12.39
N ILE A 667 9.65 2.40 -11.40
CA ILE A 667 10.04 1.96 -10.05
C ILE A 667 8.88 1.19 -9.36
N ILE A 668 7.64 1.68 -9.46
CA ILE A 668 6.46 1.01 -8.87
C ILE A 668 6.25 -0.37 -9.49
N VAL A 669 6.27 -0.47 -10.82
CA VAL A 669 6.09 -1.73 -11.56
C VAL A 669 7.21 -2.71 -11.23
N ALA A 670 8.47 -2.26 -11.24
CA ALA A 670 9.62 -3.07 -10.84
C ALA A 670 9.44 -3.68 -9.45
N PHE A 671 9.06 -2.86 -8.47
CA PHE A 671 8.87 -3.30 -7.09
C PHE A 671 7.71 -4.29 -6.93
N ILE A 672 6.61 -4.08 -7.68
CA ILE A 672 5.48 -5.00 -7.69
C ILE A 672 5.89 -6.33 -8.32
N LEU A 673 6.57 -6.31 -9.47
CA LEU A 673 7.03 -7.50 -10.17
C LEU A 673 8.03 -8.29 -9.34
N GLU A 674 9.02 -7.62 -8.73
CA GLU A 674 9.97 -8.29 -7.85
C GLU A 674 9.23 -8.96 -6.69
N ALA A 675 8.34 -8.24 -5.99
CA ALA A 675 7.55 -8.78 -4.89
C ALA A 675 6.65 -9.96 -5.30
N PHE A 676 6.10 -9.92 -6.50
CA PHE A 676 5.24 -10.95 -7.07
C PHE A 676 6.04 -12.18 -7.52
N VAL A 677 7.13 -12.00 -8.26
CA VAL A 677 8.02 -13.07 -8.77
C VAL A 677 8.69 -13.82 -7.62
N PHE A 678 9.40 -13.09 -6.75
CA PHE A 678 8.93 -12.98 -5.37
C PHE A 678 8.22 -14.21 -4.76
N ARG A 679 6.98 -13.92 -4.40
CA ARG A 679 6.02 -14.83 -3.77
C ARG A 679 5.67 -16.04 -4.64
N MET A 680 5.65 -15.89 -5.96
CA MET A 680 5.31 -16.97 -6.88
C MET A 680 6.39 -18.07 -6.87
N ASN A 681 7.67 -17.70 -7.00
CA ASN A 681 8.80 -18.64 -6.91
C ASN A 681 8.85 -19.32 -5.55
N TYR A 682 8.55 -18.56 -4.50
CA TYR A 682 8.44 -19.08 -3.16
C TYR A 682 7.33 -20.15 -3.01
N THR A 683 6.13 -19.85 -3.49
CA THR A 683 4.98 -20.76 -3.44
C THR A 683 5.29 -22.05 -4.20
N ARG A 684 6.03 -21.96 -5.32
CA ARG A 684 6.49 -23.11 -6.09
C ARG A 684 7.55 -23.94 -5.35
N LYS A 685 8.51 -23.32 -4.67
CA LYS A 685 9.56 -24.04 -3.90
C LYS A 685 9.02 -24.74 -2.66
N ASN A 686 7.99 -24.19 -2.02
CA ASN A 686 7.37 -24.79 -0.85
C ASN A 686 6.19 -25.71 -1.18
N GLN A 687 5.95 -25.96 -2.48
CA GLN A 687 4.81 -26.75 -2.94
C GLN A 687 4.90 -28.24 -2.57
N ASP A 688 6.11 -28.73 -2.25
CA ASP A 688 6.32 -30.08 -1.72
C ASP A 688 6.00 -30.20 -0.21
N SER A 689 5.63 -29.09 0.45
CA SER A 689 5.39 -29.00 1.90
C SER A 689 4.01 -28.39 2.24
N GLU A 690 3.00 -28.75 1.45
CA GLU A 690 1.87 -27.89 1.10
C GLU A 690 0.75 -27.63 2.14
N GLU A 691 0.87 -28.05 3.39
CA GLU A 691 -0.28 -27.92 4.32
C GLU A 691 -0.29 -26.74 5.28
N ASP A 692 0.73 -25.86 5.32
CA ASP A 692 0.65 -24.70 6.22
C ASP A 692 1.12 -23.37 5.62
N ASN A 693 0.14 -22.45 5.49
CA ASN A 693 0.29 -21.03 5.14
C ASN A 693 1.11 -20.22 6.18
N GLY A 694 1.97 -20.85 6.96
CA GLY A 694 2.74 -20.25 8.04
C GLY A 694 3.94 -21.08 8.45
N ILE A 695 4.76 -20.53 9.35
CA ILE A 695 5.71 -21.35 10.11
C ILE A 695 4.92 -21.93 11.27
N VAL A 696 4.85 -23.26 11.30
CA VAL A 696 4.17 -24.02 12.33
C VAL A 696 5.21 -24.74 13.17
N LEU A 697 5.12 -24.54 14.47
CA LEU A 697 5.99 -25.16 15.44
C LEU A 697 5.12 -25.88 16.46
N GLU A 698 5.28 -27.19 16.52
CA GLU A 698 4.62 -28.03 17.51
C GLU A 698 5.49 -28.15 18.76
N LYS A 699 4.90 -27.87 19.92
CA LYS A 699 5.54 -28.09 21.22
C LYS A 699 4.56 -28.68 22.21
N GLU A 700 4.99 -29.76 22.84
CA GLU A 700 4.26 -30.41 23.92
C GLU A 700 4.64 -29.80 25.27
N ILE A 701 3.66 -29.70 26.16
CA ILE A 701 3.89 -29.39 27.57
C ILE A 701 3.37 -30.56 28.41
N SER A 702 4.22 -31.07 29.31
CA SER A 702 3.84 -32.11 30.27
C SER A 702 3.17 -31.52 31.52
N LYS A 703 2.34 -32.32 32.21
CA LYS A 703 1.69 -31.89 33.45
C LYS A 703 2.71 -31.47 34.53
N GLU A 704 3.83 -32.18 34.63
CA GLU A 704 4.92 -31.89 35.57
C GLU A 704 5.56 -30.51 35.31
N GLU A 705 5.81 -30.16 34.05
CA GLU A 705 6.31 -28.85 33.67
C GLU A 705 5.33 -27.73 34.06
N VAL A 706 4.02 -27.93 33.84
CA VAL A 706 2.99 -26.95 34.23
C VAL A 706 2.94 -26.75 35.74
N ILE A 707 3.05 -27.83 36.51
CA ILE A 707 3.07 -27.77 37.98
C ILE A 707 4.32 -27.03 38.46
N GLY A 708 5.49 -27.34 37.90
CA GLY A 708 6.74 -26.65 38.23
C GLY A 708 6.69 -25.15 37.93
N ILE A 709 6.06 -24.75 36.82
CA ILE A 709 5.81 -23.34 36.51
C ILE A 709 4.85 -22.73 37.52
N MET A 710 3.74 -23.40 37.83
CA MET A 710 2.74 -22.89 38.75
C MET A 710 3.34 -22.63 40.16
N GLU A 711 4.24 -23.48 40.64
CA GLU A 711 4.97 -23.26 41.90
C GLU A 711 5.89 -22.04 41.85
N LEU A 712 6.60 -21.83 40.74
CA LEU A 712 7.44 -20.64 40.55
C LEU A 712 6.61 -19.33 40.62
N TYR A 713 5.38 -19.34 40.09
CA TYR A 713 4.49 -18.17 40.10
C TYR A 713 3.75 -17.97 41.43
N LYS A 714 3.38 -19.05 42.12
CA LYS A 714 2.84 -18.97 43.49
C LYS A 714 3.82 -18.28 44.43
N ARG A 715 5.12 -18.55 44.26
CA ARG A 715 6.19 -17.91 45.05
C ARG A 715 6.43 -16.44 44.71
N SER A 716 5.87 -15.95 43.59
CA SER A 716 6.05 -14.58 43.09
C SER A 716 4.78 -13.69 43.22
N SER A 717 3.73 -14.15 43.93
CA SER A 717 2.47 -13.42 44.18
C SER A 717 1.76 -12.85 42.95
N ALA A 718 1.59 -13.64 41.88
CA ALA A 718 0.80 -13.27 40.70
C ALA A 718 -0.50 -14.11 40.60
N ALA A 719 -1.53 -13.76 41.38
CA ALA A 719 -2.76 -14.56 41.52
C ALA A 719 -3.53 -14.76 40.20
N THR A 720 -3.66 -13.73 39.37
CA THR A 720 -4.45 -13.77 38.12
C THR A 720 -3.91 -14.77 37.10
N GLU A 721 -2.59 -14.92 37.01
CA GLU A 721 -1.91 -15.80 36.04
C GLU A 721 -1.98 -17.28 36.43
N THR A 722 -2.09 -17.58 37.74
CA THR A 722 -2.22 -18.96 38.23
C THR A 722 -3.55 -19.60 37.83
N SER A 723 -4.63 -18.81 37.74
CA SER A 723 -5.96 -19.30 37.36
C SER A 723 -6.01 -19.89 35.95
N GLN A 724 -5.24 -19.34 35.00
CA GLN A 724 -5.19 -19.83 33.62
C GLN A 724 -4.43 -21.16 33.52
N LEU A 725 -3.31 -21.29 34.25
CA LEU A 725 -2.56 -22.54 34.33
C LEU A 725 -3.37 -23.63 35.05
N GLN A 726 -4.11 -23.27 36.09
CA GLN A 726 -4.98 -24.19 36.82
C GLN A 726 -6.13 -24.72 35.95
N LYS A 727 -6.71 -23.88 35.08
CA LYS A 727 -7.71 -24.33 34.08
C LYS A 727 -7.14 -25.39 33.12
N ILE A 728 -5.86 -25.30 32.76
CA ILE A 728 -5.21 -26.27 31.87
C ILE A 728 -5.00 -27.58 32.62
N VAL A 729 -4.52 -27.55 33.86
CA VAL A 729 -4.37 -28.76 34.68
C VAL A 729 -5.73 -29.44 34.87
N LEU A 730 -6.79 -28.69 35.16
CA LEU A 730 -8.16 -29.21 35.24
C LEU A 730 -8.65 -29.81 33.92
N GLN A 731 -8.28 -29.21 32.78
CA GLN A 731 -8.59 -29.77 31.47
C GLN A 731 -7.81 -31.07 31.20
N MET A 732 -6.54 -31.14 31.60
CA MET A 732 -5.71 -32.34 31.49
C MET A 732 -6.27 -33.47 32.36
N ASP A 733 -6.70 -33.16 33.58
CA ASP A 733 -7.33 -34.11 34.50
C ASP A 733 -8.68 -34.61 33.97
N LYS A 734 -9.51 -33.71 33.43
CA LYS A 734 -10.81 -34.06 32.84
C LYS A 734 -10.70 -35.01 31.64
N HIS A 735 -9.60 -34.97 30.90
CA HIS A 735 -9.38 -35.81 29.72
C HIS A 735 -8.41 -36.97 29.97
N GLY A 736 -7.87 -37.13 31.18
CA GLY A 736 -6.87 -38.17 31.50
C GLY A 736 -5.56 -38.04 30.71
N GLN A 737 -5.20 -36.84 30.22
CA GLN A 737 -4.03 -36.62 29.36
C GLN A 737 -2.79 -36.19 30.17
N VAL A 738 -1.63 -36.82 29.89
CA VAL A 738 -0.35 -36.54 30.57
C VAL A 738 0.40 -35.33 29.98
N SER A 739 0.23 -35.09 28.68
CA SER A 739 0.78 -33.93 27.95
C SER A 739 -0.30 -33.29 27.07
N THR A 740 -0.13 -32.00 26.77
CA THR A 740 -0.97 -31.29 25.81
C THR A 740 -0.11 -30.70 24.70
N LEU A 741 -0.52 -30.95 23.44
CA LEU A 741 0.17 -30.46 22.26
C LEU A 741 -0.31 -29.04 21.92
N PHE A 742 0.64 -28.11 21.82
CA PHE A 742 0.40 -26.74 21.39
C PHE A 742 0.98 -26.49 20.01
N LEU A 743 0.19 -25.82 19.19
CA LEU A 743 0.56 -25.38 17.85
C LEU A 743 0.89 -23.89 17.89
N GLY A 744 2.16 -23.55 17.68
CA GLY A 744 2.62 -22.19 17.46
C GLY A 744 2.53 -21.88 15.97
N ARG A 745 1.70 -20.91 15.58
CA ARG A 745 1.56 -20.49 14.18
C ARG A 745 1.86 -19.01 14.01
N ARG A 746 2.68 -18.67 13.01
CA ARG A 746 2.83 -17.30 12.50
C ARG A 746 2.77 -17.27 10.99
N SER A 747 2.26 -16.18 10.44
CA SER A 747 2.42 -15.87 9.01
C SER A 747 3.89 -15.55 8.72
N ARG A 748 4.31 -15.84 7.49
CA ARG A 748 5.69 -15.59 7.06
C ARG A 748 5.86 -14.14 6.61
N THR A 749 6.87 -13.47 7.16
CA THR A 749 7.14 -12.05 6.95
C THR A 749 8.11 -11.80 5.79
N LYS A 750 8.20 -10.57 5.25
CA LYS A 750 9.24 -10.17 4.27
C LYS A 750 10.65 -10.48 4.78
N SER A 751 10.91 -10.37 6.09
CA SER A 751 12.24 -10.68 6.63
C SER A 751 12.60 -12.16 6.56
N ASP A 752 11.67 -13.08 6.85
CA ASP A 752 11.92 -14.54 6.75
C ASP A 752 12.25 -14.95 5.32
N LEU A 753 11.81 -14.11 4.38
CA LEU A 753 11.80 -14.33 2.97
C LEU A 753 13.07 -13.81 2.32
N SER A 754 13.41 -12.56 2.62
CA SER A 754 14.68 -11.95 2.25
C SER A 754 15.86 -12.68 2.91
N MET A 755 15.71 -13.26 4.11
CA MET A 755 16.72 -14.13 4.73
C MET A 755 17.07 -15.35 3.85
N LYS A 756 16.07 -16.00 3.25
CA LYS A 756 16.29 -17.13 2.33
C LYS A 756 16.89 -16.71 0.99
N MET A 757 16.58 -15.49 0.56
CA MET A 757 17.01 -14.96 -0.73
C MET A 757 18.50 -14.59 -0.73
N TYR A 758 18.96 -14.03 0.37
CA TYR A 758 20.35 -13.62 0.57
C TYR A 758 21.11 -14.62 1.45
N GLU A 759 20.66 -15.87 1.55
CA GLU A 759 21.17 -16.85 2.52
C GLU A 759 22.69 -17.09 2.36
N GLU A 760 23.15 -17.28 1.13
CA GLU A 760 24.57 -17.46 0.80
C GLU A 760 25.42 -16.27 1.23
N GLU A 761 24.92 -15.05 1.05
CA GLU A 761 25.63 -13.82 1.39
C GLU A 761 25.53 -13.45 2.88
N ILE A 762 24.45 -13.84 3.55
CA ILE A 762 24.26 -13.65 5.00
C ILE A 762 25.24 -14.53 5.77
N GLN A 763 25.53 -15.74 5.28
CA GLN A 763 26.57 -16.59 5.87
C GLN A 763 27.95 -15.91 5.80
N VAL A 764 28.31 -15.35 4.65
CA VAL A 764 29.55 -14.57 4.46
C VAL A 764 29.59 -13.36 5.38
N CYS A 765 28.51 -12.57 5.44
CA CYS A 765 28.42 -11.41 6.33
C CYS A 765 28.45 -11.79 7.82
N GLY A 766 27.91 -12.95 8.18
CA GLY A 766 27.98 -13.52 9.52
C GLY A 766 29.42 -13.83 9.93
N CYS A 767 30.22 -14.34 8.99
CA CYS A 767 31.65 -14.58 9.19
C CYS A 767 32.47 -13.28 9.28
N GLU A 768 32.16 -12.24 8.47
CA GLU A 768 32.80 -10.92 8.58
C GLU A 768 32.63 -10.26 9.96
N LEU A 769 31.50 -10.52 10.62
CA LEU A 769 31.19 -10.05 11.97
C LEU A 769 31.88 -10.82 13.10
N GLU A 770 32.28 -12.06 12.85
CA GLU A 770 32.99 -12.89 13.84
C GLU A 770 34.48 -12.57 13.89
N ILE A 771 34.99 -11.73 12.99
CA ILE A 771 36.32 -11.15 13.09
C ILE A 771 36.28 -10.12 14.22
N PRO A 772 36.94 -10.37 15.37
CA PRO A 772 36.98 -9.37 16.43
C PRO A 772 37.69 -8.13 15.87
N ALA A 773 37.00 -6.99 15.90
CA ALA A 773 37.65 -5.70 15.73
C ALA A 773 38.76 -5.61 16.79
N SER A 774 39.99 -5.87 16.38
CA SER A 774 41.18 -5.58 17.18
C SER A 774 41.10 -4.11 17.60
N PRO A 775 41.32 -3.79 18.89
CA PRO A 775 41.31 -2.40 19.32
C PRO A 775 42.49 -1.69 18.63
N CYS A 776 42.21 -0.81 17.68
CA CYS A 776 43.19 0.14 17.18
C CYS A 776 43.57 1.07 18.33
N HIS A 777 44.81 0.93 18.79
CA HIS A 777 45.48 1.82 19.74
C HIS A 777 45.93 3.11 19.06
#